data_AF-A0AA42TW35-F1
#
_entry.id   AF-A0AA42TW35-F1
#
_cell.length_a   1.000
_cell.length_b   1.000
_cell.length_c   1.000
_cell.angle_alpha   90.00
_cell.angle_beta   90.00
_cell.angle_gamma   90.00
#
_symmetry.space_group_name_H-M   'P 1'
#
loop_
_entity.id
_entity.type
_entity.pdbx_description
1 polymer ?
#
loop_
_entity_poly.entity_id
_entity_poly.type
_entity_poly.pdbx_seq_one_letter_code
_entity_poly.pdbx_strand_id
1 'polypeptide(L)'
;MPVAYSKVYLQSAGMFLPGAPVDNAGMDAFVAPLNRISERIKRRILAENGIQTRHYAIDGEGQTVVSNARMAAGAIEETLALAGKKLGDVGFLSSGSSGGDALMPGFASMIQGEMAAPPMETLSVHGVCAASVGAMQAAAMAVESGAHALALSVASEMPSRLFKRSRFAAQGYDTDFDAHFLRWMLSDGAGAVLLGGPKALPQANGLRLKLKWTHQRSFAGDYPVCMQLGMTADRGKSHLDFPAWSDAEAAGALALRQDIRLLPHLFDVCIHEYAALAHQGWVPERGIDHFLCHYSSERFIPVVDELLGKAQLSIPRERWWSNLAWRGNTGAASIFIMLSEFLQKQGQSLKAGDTVLCFIPESGRFTAGYMLWEVELDAITEQAPEASFPWKSAQSAALPDDALPDVSTIAAPHDPAAAPSQLAPLLTELASIWQDYRSNVWRTPLLQRMRTRQLQITDYLRWMSHWIPQVREGSLWMREGAASLTGDYATLASLIDLHAGEEQNDFKILHSDYLKAGGTETDINRLRRNPGGEALNAYLHSLAATPNPIGLLGAIYIIEGTGQRIVPSLLPLLRQSLPLPPDAFRFLEYHGANDENHLERWLLAVQMALELDSEGTAQQAILQTARNTAAMYLMQFQHVLTER
;
A
#
# COMPACT_ATOMS: atom_id res chain seq x y z
N MET A 1 -9.52 7.91 6.34
CA MET A 1 -9.83 9.36 6.32
C MET A 1 -8.62 10.13 6.81
N PRO A 2 -8.20 11.21 6.12
CA PRO A 2 -7.16 12.13 6.62
C PRO A 2 -7.54 12.81 7.94
N VAL A 3 -6.53 13.24 8.70
CA VAL A 3 -6.66 14.09 9.89
C VAL A 3 -6.42 15.52 9.46
N ALA A 4 -7.45 16.38 9.56
CA ALA A 4 -7.39 17.77 9.16
C ALA A 4 -7.03 18.70 10.31
N TYR A 5 -6.39 19.83 10.00
CA TYR A 5 -5.97 20.83 10.99
C TYR A 5 -6.41 22.24 10.59
N SER A 6 -6.78 23.03 11.59
CA SER A 6 -7.23 24.41 11.42
C SER A 6 -6.22 25.43 11.94
N LYS A 7 -5.39 25.05 12.92
CA LYS A 7 -4.53 25.96 13.70
C LYS A 7 -3.05 25.59 13.67
N VAL A 8 -2.65 24.59 12.88
CA VAL A 8 -1.27 24.09 12.84
C VAL A 8 -0.48 24.74 11.71
N TYR A 9 0.57 25.46 12.08
CA TYR A 9 1.47 26.16 11.17
C TYR A 9 2.92 25.77 11.42
N LEU A 10 3.67 25.60 10.34
CA LEU A 10 5.11 25.39 10.41
C LEU A 10 5.79 26.67 10.91
N GLN A 11 6.56 26.54 11.99
CA GLN A 11 7.38 27.62 12.53
C GLN A 11 8.76 27.64 11.86
N SER A 12 9.31 26.45 11.60
CA SER A 12 10.61 26.22 10.94
C SER A 12 10.82 24.73 10.67
N ALA A 13 11.75 24.40 9.78
CA ALA A 13 12.22 23.04 9.54
C ALA A 13 13.76 23.03 9.41
N GLY A 14 14.43 22.13 10.12
CA GLY A 14 15.88 21.97 10.14
C GLY A 14 16.31 20.53 9.83
N MET A 15 17.61 20.35 9.63
CA MET A 15 18.26 19.08 9.32
C MET A 15 19.64 18.96 9.95
N PHE A 16 20.10 17.72 10.10
CA PHE A 16 21.46 17.42 10.49
C PHE A 16 21.96 16.22 9.68
N LEU A 17 23.12 16.39 9.05
CA LEU A 17 23.78 15.37 8.24
C LEU A 17 25.17 15.11 8.82
N PRO A 18 25.48 13.88 9.24
CA PRO A 18 26.75 13.58 9.88
C PRO A 18 27.91 13.61 8.89
N GLY A 19 29.03 14.21 9.31
CA GLY A 19 30.27 14.23 8.54
C GLY A 19 30.18 14.96 7.19
N ALA A 20 31.23 14.86 6.39
CA ALA A 20 31.23 15.36 5.02
C ALA A 20 30.39 14.47 4.10
N PRO A 21 29.82 15.01 3.00
CA PRO A 21 29.20 14.18 1.97
C PRO A 21 30.18 13.14 1.43
N VAL A 22 29.75 11.88 1.40
CA VAL A 22 30.49 10.72 0.92
C VAL A 22 29.96 10.34 -0.45
N ASP A 23 30.82 10.33 -1.46
CA ASP A 23 30.47 9.95 -2.82
C ASP A 23 30.44 8.41 -3.02
N ASN A 24 30.03 7.99 -4.22
CA ASN A 24 29.97 6.58 -4.60
C ASN A 24 31.33 5.83 -4.50
N ALA A 25 32.45 6.54 -4.71
CA ALA A 25 33.78 5.94 -4.66
C ALA A 25 34.26 5.79 -3.21
N GLY A 26 34.01 6.79 -2.36
CA GLY A 26 34.43 6.83 -0.96
C GLY A 26 33.58 5.99 -0.01
N MET A 27 32.38 5.56 -0.42
CA MET A 27 31.49 4.83 0.50
C MET A 27 32.04 3.49 1.02
N ASP A 28 32.96 2.85 0.29
CA ASP A 28 33.56 1.58 0.71
C ASP A 28 34.44 1.72 1.96
N ALA A 29 34.88 2.95 2.26
CA ALA A 29 35.57 3.25 3.51
C ALA A 29 34.67 3.01 4.74
N PHE A 30 33.36 3.19 4.62
CA PHE A 30 32.40 3.07 5.73
C PHE A 30 31.60 1.76 5.66
N VAL A 31 31.18 1.40 4.44
CA VAL A 31 30.39 0.21 4.16
C VAL A 31 31.18 -0.62 3.15
N ALA A 32 32.11 -1.45 3.61
CA ALA A 32 32.94 -2.24 2.70
C ALA A 32 32.14 -3.35 1.98
N PRO A 33 32.46 -3.72 0.73
CA PRO A 33 31.94 -4.93 0.09
C PRO A 33 32.15 -6.14 1.01
N LEU A 34 31.26 -7.15 1.03
CA LEU A 34 31.42 -8.34 1.89
C LEU A 34 32.25 -9.43 1.19
N ASN A 35 32.02 -9.61 -0.09
CA ASN A 35 32.63 -10.63 -0.94
C ASN A 35 32.72 -10.13 -2.39
N ARG A 36 33.24 -10.96 -3.31
CA ARG A 36 33.41 -10.59 -4.73
C ARG A 36 32.08 -10.21 -5.42
N ILE A 37 30.96 -10.77 -4.99
CA ILE A 37 29.64 -10.50 -5.60
C ILE A 37 29.13 -9.11 -5.17
N SER A 38 29.48 -8.66 -3.96
CA SER A 38 29.07 -7.36 -3.42
C SER A 38 29.42 -6.19 -4.35
N GLU A 39 30.58 -6.20 -4.99
CA GLU A 39 31.01 -5.14 -5.91
C GLU A 39 30.15 -5.07 -7.18
N ARG A 40 29.73 -6.23 -7.70
CA ARG A 40 28.82 -6.30 -8.85
C ARG A 40 27.44 -5.79 -8.47
N ILE A 41 26.94 -6.17 -7.29
CA ILE A 41 25.64 -5.71 -6.77
C ILE A 41 25.67 -4.19 -6.53
N LYS A 42 26.72 -3.68 -5.88
CA LYS A 42 26.94 -2.24 -5.63
C LYS A 42 26.85 -1.43 -6.92
N ARG A 43 27.64 -1.81 -7.95
CA ARG A 43 27.65 -1.10 -9.24
C ARG A 43 26.25 -1.02 -9.88
N ARG A 44 25.49 -2.12 -9.83
CA ARG A 44 24.14 -2.15 -10.37
C ARG A 44 23.19 -1.23 -9.60
N ILE A 45 23.21 -1.31 -8.26
CA ILE A 45 22.31 -0.51 -7.42
C ILE A 45 22.58 0.99 -7.56
N LEU A 46 23.85 1.39 -7.52
CA LEU A 46 24.22 2.81 -7.67
C LEU A 46 23.91 3.37 -9.06
N ALA A 47 23.94 2.52 -10.10
CA ALA A 47 23.56 2.94 -11.45
C ALA A 47 22.05 3.17 -11.60
N GLU A 48 21.22 2.50 -10.79
CA GLU A 48 19.76 2.58 -10.86
C GLU A 48 19.17 3.57 -9.83
N ASN A 49 19.81 3.78 -8.69
CA ASN A 49 19.22 4.54 -7.59
C ASN A 49 19.37 6.07 -7.70
N GLY A 50 20.31 6.54 -8.52
CA GLY A 50 20.55 7.98 -8.75
C GLY A 50 21.26 8.72 -7.61
N ILE A 51 21.65 8.03 -6.54
CA ILE A 51 22.32 8.64 -5.39
C ILE A 51 23.81 8.89 -5.74
N GLN A 52 24.24 10.13 -5.61
CA GLN A 52 25.62 10.58 -5.89
C GLN A 52 26.42 10.76 -4.60
N THR A 53 25.81 11.35 -3.57
CA THR A 53 26.42 11.52 -2.24
C THR A 53 25.47 11.10 -1.12
N ARG A 54 26.03 10.79 0.05
CA ARG A 54 25.31 10.45 1.30
C ARG A 54 26.13 10.80 2.52
N HIS A 55 25.60 10.52 3.71
CA HIS A 55 26.24 10.78 4.98
C HIS A 55 26.25 9.53 5.87
N TYR A 56 27.30 9.40 6.70
CA TYR A 56 27.45 8.31 7.66
C TYR A 56 27.93 8.86 9.01
N ALA A 57 27.32 8.40 10.10
CA ALA A 57 27.68 8.73 11.48
C ALA A 57 28.64 7.69 12.09
N ILE A 58 29.37 6.97 11.25
CA ILE A 58 30.46 6.08 11.61
C ILE A 58 31.76 6.52 10.94
N ASP A 59 32.91 6.15 11.48
CA ASP A 59 34.22 6.30 10.82
C ASP A 59 34.55 5.10 9.91
N GLY A 60 35.76 5.10 9.32
CA GLY A 60 36.21 4.04 8.41
C GLY A 60 36.45 2.69 9.09
N GLU A 61 36.67 2.71 10.40
CA GLU A 61 36.78 1.54 11.27
C GLU A 61 35.39 1.04 11.73
N GLY A 62 34.33 1.75 11.34
CA GLY A 62 32.95 1.45 11.70
C GLY A 62 32.61 1.82 13.14
N GLN A 63 33.40 2.63 13.85
CA GLN A 63 33.01 3.17 15.15
C GLN A 63 32.01 4.30 14.98
N THR A 64 31.06 4.39 15.90
CA THR A 64 30.09 5.50 15.89
C THR A 64 30.78 6.80 16.30
N VAL A 65 30.70 7.81 15.44
CA VAL A 65 31.22 9.17 15.71
C VAL A 65 30.13 10.13 16.18
N VAL A 66 28.87 9.89 15.80
CA VAL A 66 27.69 10.64 16.27
C VAL A 66 26.57 9.64 16.57
N SER A 67 25.94 9.72 17.75
CA SER A 67 24.80 8.85 18.08
C SER A 67 23.54 9.25 17.30
N ASN A 68 22.55 8.36 17.19
CA ASN A 68 21.30 8.70 16.52
C ASN A 68 20.56 9.82 17.29
N ALA A 69 20.57 9.75 18.63
CA ALA A 69 20.01 10.80 19.49
C ALA A 69 20.71 12.15 19.28
N ARG A 70 22.04 12.17 19.12
CA ARG A 70 22.78 13.42 18.87
C ARG A 70 22.50 13.99 17.47
N MET A 71 22.30 13.15 16.46
CA MET A 71 21.85 13.62 15.14
C MET A 71 20.48 14.29 15.21
N ALA A 72 19.52 13.65 15.89
CA ALA A 72 18.20 14.21 16.14
C ALA A 72 18.28 15.53 16.92
N ALA A 73 19.12 15.60 17.96
CA ALA A 73 19.38 16.82 18.72
C ALA A 73 19.93 17.94 17.82
N GLY A 74 20.88 17.64 16.93
CA GLY A 74 21.42 18.61 15.96
C GLY A 74 20.36 19.18 15.01
N ALA A 75 19.44 18.34 14.52
CA ALA A 75 18.34 18.79 13.67
C ALA A 75 17.32 19.67 14.44
N ILE A 76 17.08 19.36 15.71
CA ILE A 76 16.23 20.17 16.60
C ILE A 76 16.91 21.52 16.90
N GLU A 77 18.21 21.53 17.19
CA GLU A 77 18.98 22.75 17.44
C GLU A 77 18.91 23.71 16.25
N GLU A 78 19.11 23.21 15.02
CA GLU A 78 18.95 24.04 13.81
C GLU A 78 17.51 24.55 13.65
N THR A 79 16.51 23.66 13.82
CA THR A 79 15.09 24.04 13.76
C THR A 79 14.76 25.17 14.74
N LEU A 80 15.15 25.03 16.01
CA LEU A 80 14.89 26.03 17.05
C LEU A 80 15.62 27.35 16.77
N ALA A 81 16.87 27.28 16.29
CA ALA A 81 17.64 28.47 15.91
C ALA A 81 16.96 29.25 14.78
N LEU A 82 16.47 28.56 13.74
CA LEU A 82 15.73 29.16 12.63
C LEU A 82 14.43 29.83 13.10
N ALA A 83 13.73 29.24 14.09
CA ALA A 83 12.51 29.82 14.66
C ALA A 83 12.75 30.97 15.65
N GLY A 84 14.00 31.17 16.10
CA GLY A 84 14.33 32.06 17.22
C GLY A 84 13.72 31.59 18.55
N LYS A 85 13.68 30.27 18.76
CA LYS A 85 13.07 29.62 19.93
C LYS A 85 14.11 28.88 20.76
N LYS A 86 13.75 28.61 22.02
CA LYS A 86 14.54 27.80 22.94
C LYS A 86 13.82 26.49 23.20
N LEU A 87 14.57 25.47 23.59
CA LEU A 87 14.02 24.15 23.90
C LEU A 87 12.97 24.20 25.03
N GLY A 88 13.14 25.11 26.00
CA GLY A 88 12.16 25.31 27.08
C GLY A 88 10.84 25.97 26.65
N ASP A 89 10.72 26.44 25.40
CA ASP A 89 9.46 26.94 24.85
C ASP A 89 8.58 25.80 24.30
N VAL A 90 9.11 24.57 24.19
CA VAL A 90 8.46 23.42 23.57
C VAL A 90 7.92 22.47 24.64
N GLY A 91 6.62 22.16 24.57
CA GLY A 91 5.95 21.27 25.53
C GLY A 91 5.86 19.81 25.08
N PHE A 92 6.07 19.53 23.79
CA PHE A 92 5.87 18.21 23.18
C PHE A 92 6.97 17.87 22.18
N LEU A 93 7.49 16.65 22.25
CA LEU A 93 8.48 16.08 21.32
C LEU A 93 8.03 14.70 20.82
N SER A 94 7.70 14.59 19.53
CA SER A 94 7.56 13.30 18.86
C SER A 94 8.78 12.93 18.04
N SER A 95 9.11 11.63 17.99
CA SER A 95 10.17 11.09 17.13
C SER A 95 9.64 10.01 16.18
N GLY A 96 10.02 10.03 14.90
CA GLY A 96 9.79 8.95 13.94
C GLY A 96 11.11 8.29 13.50
N SER A 97 11.27 6.98 13.70
CA SER A 97 12.53 6.29 13.38
C SER A 97 12.39 4.77 13.28
N SER A 98 13.24 4.15 12.45
CA SER A 98 13.49 2.70 12.43
C SER A 98 14.14 2.17 13.70
N GLY A 99 14.65 3.04 14.57
CA GLY A 99 15.19 2.65 15.88
C GLY A 99 16.16 3.69 16.46
N GLY A 100 16.14 3.83 17.77
CA GLY A 100 17.10 4.67 18.51
C GLY A 100 18.43 3.98 18.76
N ASP A 101 19.28 4.62 19.57
CA ASP A 101 20.53 4.01 20.05
C ASP A 101 20.30 2.83 20.99
N ALA A 102 19.15 2.79 21.66
CA ALA A 102 18.71 1.72 22.54
C ALA A 102 17.41 1.10 22.01
N LEU A 103 17.17 -0.18 22.33
CA LEU A 103 15.89 -0.84 22.03
C LEU A 103 14.74 -0.29 22.88
N MET A 104 15.04 0.11 24.11
CA MET A 104 14.14 0.79 25.04
C MET A 104 14.97 1.68 25.98
N PRO A 105 14.47 2.83 26.45
CA PRO A 105 13.12 3.38 26.29
C PRO A 105 12.85 3.99 24.90
N GLY A 106 11.70 4.62 24.71
CA GLY A 106 11.34 5.28 23.45
C GLY A 106 12.35 6.35 23.02
N PHE A 107 12.64 6.42 21.73
CA PHE A 107 13.69 7.27 21.17
C PHE A 107 13.52 8.77 21.48
N ALA A 108 12.30 9.30 21.51
CA ALA A 108 12.03 10.70 21.90
C ALA A 108 12.55 11.03 23.30
N SER A 109 12.44 10.09 24.26
CA SER A 109 12.99 10.29 25.62
C SER A 109 14.52 10.28 25.64
N MET A 110 15.14 9.48 24.77
CA MET A 110 16.60 9.48 24.60
C MET A 110 17.09 10.81 24.02
N ILE A 111 16.35 11.39 23.07
CA ILE A 111 16.64 12.71 22.50
C ILE A 111 16.48 13.80 23.56
N GLN A 112 15.40 13.76 24.35
CA GLN A 112 15.19 14.70 25.46
C GLN A 112 16.37 14.67 26.45
N GLY A 113 16.84 13.46 26.80
CA GLY A 113 17.99 13.26 27.67
C GLY A 113 19.31 13.77 27.07
N GLU A 114 19.56 13.47 25.79
CA GLU A 114 20.74 13.96 25.05
C GLU A 114 20.83 15.49 25.04
N MET A 115 19.69 16.17 24.92
CA MET A 115 19.61 17.63 24.91
C MET A 115 19.55 18.25 26.31
N ALA A 116 19.51 17.44 27.38
CA ALA A 116 19.21 17.89 28.74
C ALA A 116 17.97 18.80 28.80
N ALA A 117 16.93 18.45 28.03
CA ALA A 117 15.75 19.28 27.87
C ALA A 117 14.93 19.35 29.17
N PRO A 118 14.15 20.42 29.39
CA PRO A 118 13.18 20.46 30.48
C PRO A 118 12.16 19.31 30.39
N PRO A 119 11.42 19.02 31.48
CA PRO A 119 10.31 18.08 31.44
C PRO A 119 9.30 18.48 30.35
N MET A 120 9.00 17.55 29.44
CA MET A 120 8.07 17.71 28.34
C MET A 120 7.39 16.38 28.03
N GLU A 121 6.30 16.42 27.28
CA GLU A 121 5.65 15.21 26.78
C GLU A 121 6.45 14.63 25.62
N THR A 122 6.69 13.32 25.63
CA THR A 122 7.45 12.63 24.57
C THR A 122 6.67 11.49 23.96
N LEU A 123 6.71 11.35 22.63
CA LEU A 123 6.10 10.22 21.91
C LEU A 123 7.08 9.63 20.89
N SER A 124 7.26 8.32 20.89
CA SER A 124 8.11 7.63 19.90
C SER A 124 7.26 6.79 18.95
N VAL A 125 7.29 7.13 17.67
CA VAL A 125 6.72 6.34 16.58
C VAL A 125 7.84 5.48 16.00
N HIS A 126 7.72 4.17 16.20
CA HIS A 126 8.63 3.18 15.64
C HIS A 126 8.04 2.61 14.33
N GLY A 127 8.83 2.61 13.28
CA GLY A 127 8.43 2.20 11.93
C GLY A 127 9.58 2.52 10.96
N VAL A 128 9.36 2.48 9.65
CA VAL A 128 10.41 2.84 8.68
C VAL A 128 10.13 4.26 8.16
N CYS A 129 10.02 4.46 6.84
CA CYS A 129 9.95 5.80 6.24
C CYS A 129 8.72 6.61 6.68
N ALA A 130 7.55 5.96 6.84
CA ALA A 130 6.31 6.64 7.20
C ALA A 130 6.17 6.91 8.70
N ALA A 131 7.12 6.44 9.54
CA ALA A 131 7.16 6.81 10.96
C ALA A 131 7.22 8.34 11.18
N SER A 132 7.82 9.07 10.23
CA SER A 132 7.84 10.54 10.21
C SER A 132 6.43 11.16 10.11
N VAL A 133 5.52 10.54 9.35
CA VAL A 133 4.12 11.00 9.19
C VAL A 133 3.35 10.80 10.50
N GLY A 134 3.51 9.65 11.15
CA GLY A 134 2.93 9.40 12.47
C GLY A 134 3.45 10.38 13.52
N ALA A 135 4.76 10.66 13.52
CA ALA A 135 5.36 11.62 14.44
C ALA A 135 4.86 13.06 14.17
N MET A 136 4.77 13.47 12.90
CA MET A 136 4.17 14.75 12.49
C MET A 136 2.72 14.87 12.96
N GLN A 137 1.89 13.85 12.72
CA GLN A 137 0.48 13.86 13.11
C GLN A 137 0.33 14.03 14.62
N ALA A 138 1.15 13.36 15.43
CA ALA A 138 1.12 13.52 16.88
C ALA A 138 1.46 14.96 17.33
N ALA A 139 2.53 15.55 16.79
CA ALA A 139 2.90 16.93 17.10
C ALA A 139 1.84 17.93 16.61
N ALA A 140 1.25 17.70 15.43
CA ALA A 140 0.18 18.53 14.89
C ALA A 140 -1.07 18.47 15.77
N MET A 141 -1.46 17.29 16.23
CA MET A 141 -2.59 17.12 17.15
C MET A 141 -2.35 17.77 18.52
N ALA A 142 -1.11 17.75 19.03
CA ALA A 142 -0.73 18.45 20.25
C ALA A 142 -0.97 19.97 20.15
N VAL A 143 -0.68 20.56 18.98
CA VAL A 143 -0.95 21.97 18.69
C VAL A 143 -2.42 22.24 18.39
N GLU A 144 -3.06 21.43 17.55
CA GLU A 144 -4.46 21.61 17.13
C GLU A 144 -5.42 21.55 18.31
N SER A 145 -5.18 20.65 19.27
CA SER A 145 -5.98 20.53 20.49
C SER A 145 -5.77 21.69 21.48
N GLY A 146 -4.74 22.50 21.28
CA GLY A 146 -4.34 23.56 22.22
C GLY A 146 -3.65 23.05 23.48
N ALA A 147 -3.34 21.75 23.57
CA ALA A 147 -2.60 21.18 24.71
C ALA A 147 -1.18 21.73 24.79
N HIS A 148 -0.57 22.03 23.64
CA HIS A 148 0.78 22.56 23.52
C HIS A 148 0.83 23.74 22.54
N ALA A 149 1.46 24.85 22.94
CA ALA A 149 1.61 26.01 22.06
C ALA A 149 2.66 25.77 20.95
N LEU A 150 3.68 24.97 21.27
CA LEU A 150 4.75 24.56 20.35
C LEU A 150 5.03 23.06 20.54
N ALA A 151 5.14 22.36 19.41
CA ALA A 151 5.46 20.93 19.37
C ALA A 151 6.57 20.67 18.33
N LEU A 152 7.55 19.85 18.71
CA LEU A 152 8.60 19.35 17.83
C LEU A 152 8.23 17.96 17.30
N SER A 153 8.45 17.75 16.01
CA SER A 153 8.51 16.41 15.42
C SER A 153 9.86 16.23 14.76
N VAL A 154 10.59 15.19 15.14
CA VAL A 154 11.91 14.85 14.62
C VAL A 154 11.90 13.46 14.00
N ALA A 155 12.61 13.28 12.90
CA ALA A 155 12.88 11.97 12.32
C ALA A 155 14.38 11.80 12.14
N SER A 156 14.92 10.65 12.56
CA SER A 156 16.37 10.41 12.53
C SER A 156 16.69 8.94 12.28
N GLU A 157 17.61 8.70 11.36
CA GLU A 157 17.98 7.37 10.87
C GLU A 157 19.49 7.18 10.91
N MET A 158 19.93 6.01 11.39
CA MET A 158 21.35 5.62 11.44
C MET A 158 21.58 4.16 10.97
N PRO A 159 21.13 3.78 9.77
CA PRO A 159 21.27 2.41 9.27
C PRO A 159 22.73 2.00 9.02
N SER A 160 23.69 2.93 8.95
CA SER A 160 25.13 2.60 8.80
C SER A 160 25.64 1.60 9.83
N ARG A 161 25.10 1.62 11.06
CA ARG A 161 25.46 0.67 12.11
C ARG A 161 25.15 -0.79 11.77
N LEU A 162 24.16 -1.01 10.91
CA LEU A 162 23.71 -2.31 10.43
C LEU A 162 24.51 -2.78 9.22
N PHE A 163 25.18 -1.86 8.51
CA PHE A 163 25.88 -2.17 7.26
C PHE A 163 27.37 -2.43 7.41
N LYS A 164 27.93 -2.20 8.59
CA LYS A 164 29.34 -2.48 8.90
C LYS A 164 29.70 -3.90 8.47
N ARG A 165 30.85 -4.08 7.82
CA ARG A 165 31.30 -5.40 7.36
C ARG A 165 31.35 -6.43 8.51
N SER A 166 31.70 -5.99 9.71
CA SER A 166 31.76 -6.84 10.92
C SER A 166 30.41 -7.49 11.28
N ARG A 167 29.26 -6.89 10.93
CA ARG A 167 27.92 -7.47 11.17
C ARG A 167 27.63 -8.75 10.38
N PHE A 168 28.44 -9.02 9.36
CA PHE A 168 28.28 -10.18 8.48
C PHE A 168 29.34 -11.26 8.75
N ALA A 169 30.22 -11.07 9.75
CA ALA A 169 31.30 -12.01 10.04
C ALA A 169 30.77 -13.38 10.52
N ALA A 170 29.71 -13.39 11.34
CA ALA A 170 29.09 -14.62 11.84
C ALA A 170 28.46 -15.48 10.72
N GLN A 171 28.11 -14.86 9.59
CA GLN A 171 27.59 -15.50 8.38
C GLN A 171 28.70 -15.81 7.36
N GLY A 172 29.98 -15.70 7.75
CA GLY A 172 31.11 -15.93 6.84
C GLY A 172 31.22 -14.91 5.69
N TYR A 173 30.63 -13.72 5.85
CA TYR A 173 30.50 -12.71 4.80
C TYR A 173 29.70 -13.17 3.57
N ASP A 174 28.90 -14.21 3.72
CA ASP A 174 27.96 -14.68 2.72
C ASP A 174 26.53 -14.34 3.15
N THR A 175 25.79 -13.67 2.28
CA THR A 175 24.42 -13.23 2.58
C THR A 175 23.63 -13.14 1.29
N ASP A 176 22.32 -13.24 1.40
CA ASP A 176 21.40 -13.10 0.27
C ASP A 176 21.43 -11.69 -0.34
N PHE A 177 20.87 -11.58 -1.55
CA PHE A 177 20.79 -10.32 -2.29
C PHE A 177 19.99 -9.24 -1.54
N ASP A 178 18.91 -9.62 -0.85
CA ASP A 178 18.00 -8.68 -0.18
C ASP A 178 18.71 -7.97 0.98
N ALA A 179 19.64 -8.65 1.65
CA ALA A 179 20.53 -8.07 2.67
C ALA A 179 21.65 -7.21 2.09
N HIS A 180 22.12 -7.50 0.87
CA HIS A 180 23.08 -6.65 0.18
C HIS A 180 22.47 -5.33 -0.29
N PHE A 181 21.22 -5.36 -0.74
CA PHE A 181 20.57 -4.27 -1.45
C PHE A 181 20.61 -2.94 -0.67
N LEU A 182 20.15 -2.98 0.58
CA LEU A 182 19.96 -1.76 1.37
C LEU A 182 21.25 -1.08 1.81
N ARG A 183 22.38 -1.81 1.84
CA ARG A 183 23.70 -1.30 2.20
C ARG A 183 24.15 -0.15 1.29
N TRP A 184 23.65 -0.13 0.05
CA TRP A 184 23.99 0.85 -0.98
C TRP A 184 22.85 1.83 -1.29
N MET A 185 21.74 1.70 -0.56
CA MET A 185 20.56 2.56 -0.69
C MET A 185 20.51 3.54 0.47
N LEU A 186 20.52 3.04 1.70
CA LEU A 186 20.27 3.81 2.90
C LEU A 186 21.52 4.50 3.45
N SER A 187 21.30 5.60 4.14
CA SER A 187 22.31 6.47 4.72
C SER A 187 21.77 7.18 5.96
N ASP A 188 22.64 7.89 6.66
CA ASP A 188 22.33 8.46 7.97
C ASP A 188 21.93 9.94 7.86
N GLY A 189 21.02 10.38 8.72
CA GLY A 189 20.62 11.78 8.81
C GLY A 189 19.41 12.00 9.71
N ALA A 190 19.20 13.27 10.08
CA ALA A 190 18.05 13.70 10.85
C ALA A 190 17.40 14.94 10.23
N GLY A 191 16.08 15.04 10.37
CA GLY A 191 15.32 16.24 10.07
C GLY A 191 14.32 16.51 11.17
N ALA A 192 13.98 17.79 11.40
CA ALA A 192 13.02 18.18 12.41
C ALA A 192 12.14 19.33 11.92
N VAL A 193 10.92 19.40 12.46
CA VAL A 193 9.99 20.49 12.24
C VAL A 193 9.47 20.99 13.58
N LEU A 194 9.23 22.30 13.65
CA LEU A 194 8.56 22.93 14.77
C LEU A 194 7.18 23.42 14.32
N LEU A 195 6.14 22.99 15.03
CA LEU A 195 4.76 23.35 14.78
C LEU A 195 4.24 24.30 15.87
N GLY A 196 3.32 25.18 15.50
CA GLY A 196 2.66 26.11 16.42
C GLY A 196 1.50 26.84 15.75
N GLY A 197 1.02 27.90 16.39
CA GLY A 197 -0.02 28.77 15.83
C GLY A 197 0.46 29.62 14.64
N PRO A 198 -0.43 30.42 14.02
CA PRO A 198 -0.11 31.24 12.85
C PRO A 198 1.11 32.13 13.08
N LYS A 199 2.11 32.04 12.19
CA LYS A 199 3.33 32.86 12.19
C LYS A 199 3.96 32.87 10.79
N ALA A 200 4.53 33.99 10.36
CA ALA A 200 5.39 34.01 9.18
C ALA A 200 6.55 33.02 9.28
N LEU A 201 6.83 32.37 8.15
CA LEU A 201 8.01 31.56 7.95
C LEU A 201 9.26 32.46 7.85
N PRO A 202 10.36 32.13 8.55
CA PRO A 202 11.61 32.89 8.46
C PRO A 202 12.14 33.04 7.02
N GLN A 203 11.91 32.03 6.17
CA GLN A 203 12.44 31.97 4.80
C GLN A 203 11.47 32.46 3.71
N ALA A 204 10.23 32.85 4.06
CA ALA A 204 9.21 33.22 3.09
C ALA A 204 8.55 34.56 3.48
N ASN A 205 8.99 35.65 2.83
CA ASN A 205 8.63 37.04 3.14
C ASN A 205 7.10 37.25 3.27
N GLY A 206 6.62 37.39 4.51
CA GLY A 206 5.20 37.66 4.78
C GLY A 206 4.28 36.50 4.40
N LEU A 207 4.80 35.27 4.37
CA LEU A 207 4.05 34.04 4.12
C LEU A 207 4.13 33.11 5.33
N ARG A 208 3.10 32.30 5.54
CA ARG A 208 3.06 31.24 6.54
C ARG A 208 2.64 29.93 5.88
N LEU A 209 3.03 28.79 6.44
CA LEU A 209 2.73 27.48 5.86
C LEU A 209 1.85 26.69 6.83
N LYS A 210 0.58 26.49 6.45
CA LYS A 210 -0.41 25.76 7.22
C LYS A 210 -0.38 24.29 6.88
N LEU A 211 -0.36 23.41 7.88
CA LEU A 211 -0.60 21.99 7.67
C LEU A 211 -2.11 21.80 7.50
N LYS A 212 -2.56 21.36 6.32
CA LYS A 212 -3.98 21.15 6.05
C LYS A 212 -4.46 19.81 6.59
N TRP A 213 -3.69 18.77 6.31
CA TRP A 213 -3.98 17.43 6.79
C TRP A 213 -2.76 16.52 6.73
N THR A 214 -2.80 15.46 7.52
CA THR A 214 -1.93 14.29 7.41
C THR A 214 -2.77 13.06 7.12
N HIS A 215 -2.22 12.12 6.37
CA HIS A 215 -2.85 10.85 6.11
C HIS A 215 -1.81 9.74 6.14
N GLN A 216 -2.10 8.67 6.86
CA GLN A 216 -1.28 7.47 6.87
C GLN A 216 -2.21 6.26 6.84
N ARG A 217 -2.00 5.38 5.86
CA ARG A 217 -2.79 4.15 5.72
C ARG A 217 -1.89 2.96 5.48
N SER A 218 -2.07 1.94 6.30
CA SER A 218 -1.34 0.68 6.18
C SER A 218 -2.16 -0.33 5.38
N PHE A 219 -1.46 -1.06 4.52
CA PHE A 219 -1.95 -2.19 3.73
C PHE A 219 -1.31 -3.50 4.23
N ALA A 220 -0.81 -3.52 5.47
CA ALA A 220 -0.10 -4.66 6.02
C ALA A 220 -0.92 -5.95 6.11
N GLY A 221 -2.26 -5.84 6.14
CA GLY A 221 -3.17 -6.99 6.08
C GLY A 221 -3.28 -7.62 4.69
N ASP A 222 -2.91 -6.89 3.63
CA ASP A 222 -2.99 -7.33 2.24
C ASP A 222 -1.63 -7.79 1.67
N TYR A 223 -0.52 -7.38 2.31
CA TYR A 223 0.84 -7.64 1.83
C TYR A 223 1.73 -8.27 2.90
N PRO A 224 2.66 -9.16 2.50
CA PRO A 224 3.67 -9.66 3.41
C PRO A 224 4.65 -8.55 3.82
N VAL A 225 5.40 -8.78 4.90
CA VAL A 225 6.54 -7.93 5.28
C VAL A 225 7.48 -7.80 4.07
N CYS A 226 7.97 -6.60 3.77
CA CYS A 226 8.76 -6.35 2.57
C CYS A 226 10.16 -5.84 2.93
N MET A 227 10.27 -4.94 3.91
CA MET A 227 11.54 -4.57 4.54
C MET A 227 11.56 -5.03 5.99
N GLN A 228 12.62 -5.71 6.42
CA GLN A 228 12.69 -6.29 7.77
C GLN A 228 14.09 -6.29 8.38
N LEU A 229 14.12 -6.17 9.70
CA LEU A 229 15.23 -6.50 10.57
C LEU A 229 14.68 -7.29 11.76
N GLY A 230 15.38 -8.33 12.18
CA GLY A 230 15.00 -9.12 13.35
C GLY A 230 14.26 -10.42 13.01
N MET A 231 14.21 -10.84 11.76
CA MET A 231 13.70 -12.15 11.33
C MET A 231 14.69 -12.85 10.38
N THR A 232 14.71 -14.18 10.38
CA THR A 232 15.45 -14.98 9.39
C THR A 232 14.99 -14.68 7.95
N ALA A 233 15.81 -15.02 6.96
CA ALA A 233 15.52 -14.72 5.55
C ALA A 233 14.18 -15.33 5.06
N ASP A 234 13.84 -16.52 5.55
CA ASP A 234 12.56 -17.21 5.31
C ASP A 234 11.40 -16.68 6.17
N ARG A 235 11.68 -15.75 7.10
CA ARG A 235 10.74 -15.16 8.06
C ARG A 235 10.12 -16.19 9.01
N GLY A 236 10.71 -17.38 9.13
CA GLY A 236 10.21 -18.46 9.98
C GLY A 236 10.53 -18.27 11.46
N LYS A 237 11.52 -17.41 11.79
CA LYS A 237 11.99 -17.22 13.16
C LYS A 237 12.37 -15.78 13.47
N SER A 238 11.90 -15.26 14.60
CA SER A 238 12.26 -13.93 15.12
C SER A 238 13.58 -13.97 15.90
N HIS A 239 14.30 -12.86 15.94
CA HIS A 239 15.59 -12.72 16.64
C HIS A 239 15.49 -13.03 18.15
N LEU A 240 14.33 -12.84 18.77
CA LEU A 240 14.09 -13.17 20.18
C LEU A 240 13.80 -14.66 20.43
N ASP A 241 13.54 -15.44 19.38
CA ASP A 241 13.35 -16.89 19.50
C ASP A 241 14.68 -17.65 19.56
N PHE A 242 15.81 -16.94 19.43
CA PHE A 242 17.14 -17.52 19.56
C PHE A 242 17.61 -17.46 21.02
N PRO A 243 18.32 -18.49 21.52
CA PRO A 243 18.86 -18.50 22.88
C PRO A 243 19.81 -17.33 23.16
N ALA A 244 20.59 -16.93 22.16
CA ALA A 244 21.47 -15.78 22.21
C ALA A 244 21.39 -14.94 20.93
N TRP A 245 21.69 -13.65 21.04
CA TRP A 245 21.73 -12.75 19.88
C TRP A 245 22.84 -13.09 18.88
N SER A 246 23.94 -13.69 19.34
CA SER A 246 24.98 -14.23 18.46
C SER A 246 24.43 -15.32 17.54
N ASP A 247 23.49 -16.13 18.04
CA ASP A 247 22.85 -17.18 17.24
C ASP A 247 21.89 -16.56 16.23
N ALA A 248 21.17 -15.50 16.61
CA ALA A 248 20.34 -14.72 15.70
C ALA A 248 21.17 -14.04 14.60
N GLU A 249 22.34 -13.47 14.95
CA GLU A 249 23.29 -12.88 13.99
C GLU A 249 23.86 -13.92 13.03
N ALA A 250 24.27 -15.08 13.55
CA ALA A 250 24.77 -16.21 12.75
C ALA A 250 23.70 -16.78 11.81
N ALA A 251 22.45 -16.81 12.25
CA ALA A 251 21.29 -17.17 11.41
C ALA A 251 20.85 -16.04 10.46
N GLY A 252 21.54 -14.89 10.49
CA GLY A 252 21.27 -13.73 9.65
C GLY A 252 20.02 -12.93 10.02
N ALA A 253 19.35 -13.22 11.13
CA ALA A 253 18.13 -12.52 11.55
C ALA A 253 18.37 -11.02 11.82
N LEU A 254 19.60 -10.63 12.13
CA LEU A 254 20.00 -9.24 12.39
C LEU A 254 20.55 -8.49 11.16
N ALA A 255 20.39 -9.06 9.96
CA ALA A 255 20.66 -8.35 8.70
C ALA A 255 19.40 -7.64 8.20
N LEU A 256 19.50 -6.34 7.93
CA LEU A 256 18.42 -5.55 7.35
C LEU A 256 18.21 -5.98 5.89
N ARG A 257 17.00 -6.43 5.55
CA ARG A 257 16.63 -6.96 4.22
C ARG A 257 15.50 -6.18 3.57
N GLN A 258 15.50 -6.19 2.23
CA GLN A 258 14.42 -5.68 1.40
C GLN A 258 14.07 -6.68 0.31
N ASP A 259 12.84 -7.16 0.30
CA ASP A 259 12.31 -7.94 -0.81
C ASP A 259 11.98 -7.00 -1.98
N ILE A 260 12.92 -6.86 -2.92
CA ILE A 260 12.79 -5.91 -4.04
C ILE A 260 11.65 -6.26 -5.01
N ARG A 261 11.20 -7.53 -5.02
CA ARG A 261 10.13 -8.00 -5.91
C ARG A 261 8.78 -7.38 -5.53
N LEU A 262 8.63 -6.96 -4.28
CA LEU A 262 7.43 -6.37 -3.71
C LEU A 262 7.35 -4.84 -3.91
N LEU A 263 8.44 -4.17 -4.28
CA LEU A 263 8.50 -2.71 -4.39
C LEU A 263 7.57 -2.09 -5.46
N PRO A 264 7.32 -2.70 -6.64
CA PRO A 264 6.35 -2.15 -7.58
C PRO A 264 4.96 -1.98 -6.96
N HIS A 265 4.50 -3.00 -6.21
CA HIS A 265 3.21 -2.98 -5.53
C HIS A 265 3.08 -1.85 -4.49
N LEU A 266 4.20 -1.39 -3.90
CA LEU A 266 4.18 -0.31 -2.92
C LEU A 266 3.68 0.99 -3.56
N PHE A 267 4.16 1.29 -4.77
CA PHE A 267 3.74 2.48 -5.49
C PHE A 267 2.32 2.33 -6.02
N ASP A 268 1.92 1.13 -6.47
CA ASP A 268 0.54 0.87 -6.88
C ASP A 268 -0.46 1.19 -5.75
N VAL A 269 -0.26 0.65 -4.54
CA VAL A 269 -1.18 0.91 -3.42
C VAL A 269 -1.14 2.35 -2.95
N CYS A 270 0.04 2.97 -2.96
CA CYS A 270 0.16 4.37 -2.59
C CYS A 270 -0.62 5.25 -3.56
N ILE A 271 -0.41 5.09 -4.87
CA ILE A 271 -1.08 5.91 -5.88
C ILE A 271 -2.59 5.65 -5.93
N HIS A 272 -3.04 4.40 -5.72
CA HIS A 272 -4.47 4.14 -5.54
C HIS A 272 -5.04 4.88 -4.32
N GLU A 273 -4.35 4.91 -3.18
CA GLU A 273 -4.81 5.68 -2.02
C GLU A 273 -4.81 7.18 -2.32
N TYR A 274 -3.79 7.70 -3.02
CA TYR A 274 -3.75 9.10 -3.44
C TYR A 274 -4.93 9.45 -4.36
N ALA A 275 -5.25 8.59 -5.33
CA ALA A 275 -6.39 8.77 -6.22
C ALA A 275 -7.72 8.76 -5.45
N ALA A 276 -7.87 7.86 -4.48
CA ALA A 276 -9.03 7.84 -3.60
C ALA A 276 -9.16 9.13 -2.77
N LEU A 277 -8.04 9.67 -2.25
CA LEU A 277 -8.01 10.96 -1.56
C LEU A 277 -8.41 12.12 -2.49
N ALA A 278 -7.90 12.13 -3.72
CA ALA A 278 -8.24 13.15 -4.71
C ALA A 278 -9.73 13.11 -5.08
N HIS A 279 -10.29 11.94 -5.36
CA HIS A 279 -11.72 11.77 -5.66
C HIS A 279 -12.63 12.16 -4.49
N GLN A 280 -12.15 12.03 -3.26
CA GLN A 280 -12.84 12.47 -2.05
C GLN A 280 -12.67 13.97 -1.76
N GLY A 281 -11.97 14.71 -2.62
CA GLY A 281 -11.76 16.15 -2.51
C GLY A 281 -10.65 16.56 -1.53
N TRP A 282 -9.79 15.64 -1.08
CA TRP A 282 -8.67 15.98 -0.19
C TRP A 282 -7.48 16.61 -0.92
N VAL A 283 -7.45 16.47 -2.24
CA VAL A 283 -6.47 17.10 -3.13
C VAL A 283 -7.18 18.21 -3.91
N PRO A 284 -6.60 19.42 -4.03
CA PRO A 284 -7.19 20.50 -4.80
C PRO A 284 -7.41 20.11 -6.27
N GLU A 285 -8.58 20.43 -6.82
CA GLU A 285 -8.91 20.15 -8.24
C GLU A 285 -7.94 20.82 -9.22
N ARG A 286 -7.38 21.98 -8.85
CA ARG A 286 -6.35 22.68 -9.62
C ARG A 286 -4.98 21.98 -9.63
N GLY A 287 -4.84 20.89 -8.88
CA GLY A 287 -3.60 20.12 -8.72
C GLY A 287 -2.68 20.65 -7.63
N ILE A 288 -1.48 20.07 -7.59
CA ILE A 288 -0.41 20.33 -6.61
C ILE A 288 0.65 21.25 -7.22
N ASP A 289 1.11 22.26 -6.48
CA ASP A 289 2.13 23.21 -6.94
C ASP A 289 3.57 22.73 -6.68
N HIS A 290 3.78 22.07 -5.54
CA HIS A 290 5.09 21.53 -5.14
C HIS A 290 4.91 20.10 -4.60
N PHE A 291 5.59 19.13 -5.21
CA PHE A 291 5.49 17.71 -4.84
C PHE A 291 6.82 17.21 -4.28
N LEU A 292 6.90 17.11 -2.95
CA LEU A 292 8.05 16.58 -2.22
C LEU A 292 7.89 15.07 -2.10
N CYS A 293 8.64 14.33 -2.93
CA CYS A 293 8.42 12.90 -3.14
C CYS A 293 9.59 12.07 -2.62
N HIS A 294 9.36 11.31 -1.55
CA HIS A 294 10.32 10.32 -1.03
C HIS A 294 10.22 9.00 -1.81
N TYR A 295 10.69 8.97 -3.05
CA TYR A 295 10.67 7.76 -3.89
C TYR A 295 11.83 6.78 -3.62
N SER A 296 12.72 7.07 -2.65
CA SER A 296 13.87 6.23 -2.22
C SER A 296 14.95 5.89 -3.26
N SER A 297 14.63 5.92 -4.56
CA SER A 297 15.48 5.58 -5.71
C SER A 297 14.95 6.27 -6.96
N GLU A 298 15.81 6.92 -7.75
CA GLU A 298 15.39 7.58 -8.99
C GLU A 298 14.74 6.63 -10.00
N ARG A 299 15.05 5.32 -9.95
CA ARG A 299 14.34 4.25 -10.69
C ARG A 299 12.80 4.30 -10.55
N PHE A 300 12.27 4.81 -9.44
CA PHE A 300 10.82 4.87 -9.21
C PHE A 300 10.15 6.16 -9.69
N ILE A 301 10.91 7.17 -10.13
CA ILE A 301 10.35 8.39 -10.74
C ILE A 301 9.40 8.05 -11.91
N PRO A 302 9.82 7.28 -12.95
CA PRO A 302 8.93 6.96 -14.05
C PRO A 302 7.72 6.12 -13.61
N VAL A 303 7.88 5.26 -12.60
CA VAL A 303 6.78 4.43 -12.06
C VAL A 303 5.71 5.32 -11.42
N VAL A 304 6.11 6.25 -10.55
CA VAL A 304 5.18 7.17 -9.89
C VAL A 304 4.51 8.09 -10.91
N ASP A 305 5.27 8.60 -11.89
CA ASP A 305 4.73 9.48 -12.94
C ASP A 305 3.71 8.76 -13.82
N GLU A 306 4.01 7.53 -14.25
CA GLU A 306 3.11 6.68 -15.04
C GLU A 306 1.82 6.38 -14.26
N LEU A 307 1.92 5.98 -12.99
CA LEU A 307 0.76 5.66 -12.16
C LEU A 307 -0.12 6.89 -11.91
N LEU A 308 0.48 8.06 -11.66
CA LEU A 308 -0.27 9.32 -11.54
C LEU A 308 -0.97 9.68 -12.86
N GLY A 309 -0.30 9.46 -13.99
CA GLY A 309 -0.90 9.64 -15.32
C GLY A 309 -2.08 8.73 -15.58
N LYS A 310 -1.97 7.44 -15.23
CA LYS A 310 -3.07 6.47 -15.32
C LYS A 310 -4.26 6.88 -14.45
N ALA A 311 -4.01 7.47 -13.29
CA ALA A 311 -5.05 7.99 -12.40
C ALA A 311 -5.64 9.35 -12.85
N GLN A 312 -5.19 9.92 -13.97
CA GLN A 312 -5.54 11.28 -14.43
C GLN A 312 -5.21 12.37 -13.39
N LEU A 313 -4.19 12.12 -12.57
CA LEU A 313 -3.72 13.01 -11.50
C LEU A 313 -2.24 13.36 -11.69
N SER A 314 -1.77 13.42 -12.94
CA SER A 314 -0.39 13.79 -13.28
C SER A 314 0.03 15.07 -12.59
N ILE A 315 1.19 15.02 -11.94
CA ILE A 315 1.87 16.20 -11.40
C ILE A 315 3.05 16.50 -12.35
N PRO A 316 3.10 17.67 -13.00
CA PRO A 316 4.19 18.00 -13.92
C PRO A 316 5.57 17.88 -13.27
N ARG A 317 6.56 17.34 -14.00
CA ARG A 317 7.87 16.96 -13.43
C ARG A 317 8.65 18.13 -12.84
N GLU A 318 8.45 19.34 -13.36
CA GLU A 318 9.02 20.59 -12.85
C GLU A 318 8.53 20.98 -11.44
N ARG A 319 7.39 20.41 -11.00
CA ARG A 319 6.85 20.60 -9.65
C ARG A 319 7.39 19.59 -8.64
N TRP A 320 8.08 18.56 -9.09
CA TRP A 320 8.64 17.54 -8.21
C TRP A 320 9.96 18.02 -7.63
N TRP A 321 10.06 17.95 -6.32
CA TRP A 321 11.25 18.32 -5.59
C TRP A 321 11.77 17.12 -4.80
N SER A 322 13.07 16.85 -4.94
CA SER A 322 13.78 15.83 -4.16
C SER A 322 15.25 16.18 -4.11
N ASN A 323 15.86 15.93 -2.95
CA ASN A 323 17.28 16.06 -2.71
C ASN A 323 17.98 14.70 -2.54
N LEU A 324 17.31 13.61 -2.91
CA LEU A 324 17.82 12.23 -2.83
C LEU A 324 19.23 12.10 -3.42
N ALA A 325 19.46 12.68 -4.60
CA ALA A 325 20.71 12.52 -5.33
C ALA A 325 21.93 13.01 -4.54
N TRP A 326 21.80 14.09 -3.75
CA TRP A 326 22.93 14.68 -3.01
C TRP A 326 22.84 14.55 -1.48
N ARG A 327 21.69 14.16 -0.93
CA ARG A 327 21.52 13.89 0.52
C ARG A 327 21.52 12.41 0.86
N GLY A 328 21.26 11.54 -0.10
CA GLY A 328 21.07 10.11 0.16
C GLY A 328 19.66 9.77 0.60
N ASN A 329 19.35 8.47 0.63
CA ASN A 329 18.12 7.98 1.22
C ASN A 329 18.33 7.89 2.74
N THR A 330 17.69 8.77 3.49
CA THR A 330 17.80 8.86 4.96
C THR A 330 16.54 8.33 5.65
N GLY A 331 15.83 7.39 4.99
CA GLY A 331 14.63 6.73 5.52
C GLY A 331 13.59 7.74 6.00
N ALA A 332 13.12 7.59 7.25
CA ALA A 332 12.14 8.46 7.88
C ALA A 332 12.56 9.94 7.90
N ALA A 333 13.85 10.25 8.00
CA ALA A 333 14.36 11.62 8.04
C ALA A 333 14.25 12.33 6.68
N SER A 334 14.14 11.58 5.58
CA SER A 334 14.20 12.11 4.21
C SER A 334 13.20 13.24 4.00
N ILE A 335 11.96 13.11 4.46
CA ILE A 335 10.92 14.11 4.17
C ILE A 335 11.14 15.43 4.93
N PHE A 336 11.67 15.39 6.15
CA PHE A 336 11.97 16.61 6.91
C PHE A 336 13.25 17.28 6.43
N ILE A 337 14.27 16.50 6.05
CA ILE A 337 15.46 17.00 5.37
C ILE A 337 15.06 17.67 4.03
N MET A 338 14.15 17.03 3.29
CA MET A 338 13.62 17.54 2.03
C MET A 338 12.85 18.85 2.23
N LEU A 339 11.95 18.91 3.21
CA LEU A 339 11.18 20.12 3.54
C LEU A 339 12.09 21.28 3.99
N SER A 340 13.08 21.01 4.85
CA SER A 340 14.03 22.03 5.32
C SER A 340 14.79 22.65 4.14
N GLU A 341 15.41 21.82 3.29
CA GLU A 341 16.20 22.31 2.16
C GLU A 341 15.31 22.90 1.04
N PHE A 342 14.09 22.40 0.85
CA PHE A 342 13.09 23.01 -0.05
C PHE A 342 12.78 24.45 0.38
N LEU A 343 12.49 24.69 1.66
CA LEU A 343 12.21 26.03 2.17
C LEU A 343 13.43 26.96 2.05
N GLN A 344 14.63 26.45 2.29
CA GLN A 344 15.87 27.23 2.10
C GLN A 344 16.09 27.64 0.64
N LYS A 345 15.80 26.75 -0.32
CA LYS A 345 16.08 26.98 -1.75
C LYS A 345 14.94 27.64 -2.53
N GLN A 346 13.69 27.35 -2.17
CA GLN A 346 12.47 27.73 -2.90
C GLN A 346 11.52 28.58 -2.05
N GLY A 347 11.80 28.82 -0.76
CA GLY A 347 10.91 29.57 0.14
C GLY A 347 10.59 30.98 -0.35
N GLN A 348 11.55 31.66 -1.00
CA GLN A 348 11.34 33.00 -1.56
C GLN A 348 10.48 33.02 -2.83
N SER A 349 10.36 31.89 -3.53
CA SER A 349 9.55 31.76 -4.74
C SER A 349 8.12 31.26 -4.47
N LEU A 350 7.82 30.86 -3.23
CA LEU A 350 6.47 30.46 -2.83
C LEU A 350 5.49 31.62 -2.98
N LYS A 351 4.24 31.29 -3.32
CA LYS A 351 3.15 32.25 -3.44
C LYS A 351 2.00 31.85 -2.53
N ALA A 352 1.25 32.84 -2.05
CA ALA A 352 0.01 32.58 -1.34
C ALA A 352 -0.94 31.75 -2.21
N GLY A 353 -1.53 30.73 -1.61
CA GLY A 353 -2.34 29.72 -2.27
C GLY A 353 -1.56 28.49 -2.71
N ASP A 354 -0.22 28.53 -2.83
CA ASP A 354 0.58 27.36 -3.24
C ASP A 354 0.36 26.17 -2.30
N THR A 355 0.37 24.97 -2.86
CA THR A 355 0.23 23.70 -2.14
C THR A 355 1.54 22.92 -2.18
N VAL A 356 1.92 22.36 -1.04
CA VAL A 356 3.10 21.49 -0.91
C VAL A 356 2.61 20.12 -0.46
N LEU A 357 2.60 19.15 -1.38
CA LEU A 357 2.26 17.75 -1.07
C LEU A 357 3.55 16.99 -0.77
N CYS A 358 3.60 16.38 0.40
CA CYS A 358 4.63 15.43 0.78
C CYS A 358 4.11 14.00 0.58
N PHE A 359 4.86 13.15 -0.14
CA PHE A 359 4.57 11.73 -0.33
C PHE A 359 5.68 10.86 0.25
N ILE A 360 5.29 9.95 1.16
CA ILE A 360 6.17 9.14 2.00
C ILE A 360 5.69 7.68 1.96
N PRO A 361 6.06 6.93 0.92
CA PRO A 361 5.81 5.49 0.87
C PRO A 361 6.72 4.76 1.86
N GLU A 362 6.23 3.68 2.45
CA GLU A 362 7.01 2.82 3.35
C GLU A 362 6.94 1.35 2.94
N SER A 363 8.09 0.79 2.58
CA SER A 363 8.24 -0.61 2.17
C SER A 363 8.29 -1.60 3.35
N GLY A 364 8.34 -1.16 4.61
CA GLY A 364 8.32 -2.02 5.81
C GLY A 364 7.27 -3.12 5.69
N ARG A 365 6.00 -2.70 5.69
CA ARG A 365 4.86 -3.54 5.32
C ARG A 365 3.74 -2.70 4.71
N PHE A 366 4.10 -1.99 3.63
CA PHE A 366 3.20 -1.24 2.76
C PHE A 366 2.34 -0.21 3.49
N THR A 367 2.92 0.96 3.74
CA THR A 367 2.18 2.12 4.27
C THR A 367 2.27 3.28 3.28
N ALA A 368 1.12 3.89 2.98
CA ALA A 368 1.05 5.13 2.22
C ALA A 368 0.93 6.31 3.18
N GLY A 369 1.93 7.21 3.15
CA GLY A 369 1.97 8.42 3.98
C GLY A 369 1.91 9.69 3.13
N TYR A 370 1.09 10.64 3.56
CA TYR A 370 0.89 11.93 2.90
C TYR A 370 0.74 13.08 3.90
N MET A 371 1.24 14.25 3.53
CA MET A 371 1.00 15.50 4.25
C MET A 371 0.77 16.61 3.24
N LEU A 372 -0.27 17.42 3.42
CA LEU A 372 -0.53 18.57 2.55
C LEU A 372 -0.37 19.87 3.33
N TRP A 373 0.43 20.77 2.78
CA TRP A 373 0.59 22.12 3.27
C TRP A 373 0.00 23.15 2.30
N GLU A 374 -0.46 24.27 2.84
CA GLU A 374 -0.94 25.42 2.08
C GLU A 374 -0.19 26.68 2.52
N VAL A 375 0.28 27.46 1.55
CA VAL A 375 0.95 28.73 1.77
C VAL A 375 -0.12 29.82 1.91
N GLU A 376 -0.12 30.53 3.04
CA GLU A 376 -1.02 31.65 3.32
C GLU A 376 -0.24 32.96 3.45
N LEU A 377 -0.89 34.10 3.23
CA LEU A 377 -0.34 35.41 3.59
C LEU A 377 -0.28 35.56 5.11
N ASP A 378 0.80 36.15 5.61
CA ASP A 378 0.95 36.60 6.99
C ASP A 378 0.29 37.98 7.17
N ALA A 379 -1.00 38.08 6.83
CA ALA A 379 -1.82 39.23 7.18
C ALA A 379 -2.65 38.88 8.42
N ILE A 380 -2.72 39.82 9.37
CA ILE A 380 -3.76 39.79 10.41
C ILE A 380 -5.07 40.07 9.69
N THR A 381 -5.77 39.02 9.29
CA THR A 381 -7.15 39.10 8.84
C THR A 381 -8.02 38.35 9.83
N GLU A 382 -9.02 39.07 10.35
CA GLU A 382 -10.19 38.53 11.02
C GLU A 382 -10.70 37.28 10.29
N GLN A 383 -11.17 36.31 11.09
CA GLN A 383 -11.71 35.02 10.67
C GLN A 383 -12.40 35.08 9.29
N ALA A 384 -11.70 34.56 8.26
CA ALA A 384 -12.32 34.22 6.99
C ALA A 384 -13.08 32.89 7.13
N PRO A 385 -14.18 32.67 6.39
CA PRO A 385 -15.07 31.54 6.62
C PRO A 385 -14.36 30.21 6.41
N GLU A 386 -14.56 29.29 7.35
CA GLU A 386 -14.07 27.92 7.30
C GLU A 386 -14.47 27.25 5.98
N ALA A 387 -13.48 26.81 5.20
CA ALA A 387 -13.70 25.81 4.17
C ALA A 387 -13.95 24.47 4.89
N SER A 388 -15.22 24.13 5.11
CA SER A 388 -15.64 22.86 5.68
C SER A 388 -15.44 21.74 4.67
N PHE A 389 -14.51 20.82 4.93
CA PHE A 389 -14.45 19.54 4.23
C PHE A 389 -15.53 18.60 4.81
N PRO A 390 -16.44 18.04 4.00
CA PRO A 390 -17.49 17.16 4.51
C PRO A 390 -16.88 15.83 4.99
N TRP A 391 -16.97 15.55 6.29
CA TRP A 391 -16.54 14.30 6.91
C TRP A 391 -17.72 13.33 7.04
N LYS A 392 -17.62 12.14 6.43
CA LYS A 392 -18.49 10.99 6.74
C LYS A 392 -17.65 9.90 7.42
N SER A 393 -18.02 9.53 8.64
CA SER A 393 -17.37 8.46 9.40
C SER A 393 -17.86 7.09 8.94
N ALA A 394 -16.96 6.20 8.54
CA ALA A 394 -17.22 4.77 8.44
C ALA A 394 -16.59 4.06 9.65
N GLN A 395 -17.37 3.24 10.36
CA GLN A 395 -16.89 2.39 11.45
C GLN A 395 -16.29 1.11 10.87
N SER A 396 -15.09 0.73 11.32
CA SER A 396 -14.52 -0.61 11.07
C SER A 396 -14.11 -1.27 12.39
N ALA A 397 -14.59 -2.49 12.63
CA ALA A 397 -14.09 -3.37 13.68
C ALA A 397 -13.00 -4.27 13.12
N ALA A 398 -11.91 -4.44 13.88
CA ALA A 398 -10.76 -5.28 13.52
C ALA A 398 -10.73 -6.58 14.34
N LEU A 399 -10.27 -7.68 13.73
CA LEU A 399 -9.91 -8.95 14.37
C LEU A 399 -8.68 -9.58 13.64
N PRO A 400 -7.94 -10.50 14.29
CA PRO A 400 -6.48 -10.62 14.16
C PRO A 400 -5.94 -11.63 13.14
N ASP A 401 -4.64 -11.46 12.91
CA ASP A 401 -3.70 -11.99 11.90
C ASP A 401 -3.32 -13.48 12.11
N ASP A 402 -3.08 -14.20 11.02
CA ASP A 402 -1.90 -15.09 10.83
C ASP A 402 -1.78 -15.57 9.36
N ALA A 403 -0.54 -15.80 8.93
CA ALA A 403 -0.06 -15.60 7.56
C ALA A 403 -0.14 -16.81 6.59
N LEU A 404 0.04 -16.47 5.29
CA LEU A 404 0.14 -17.24 4.01
C LEU A 404 -1.18 -17.36 3.22
N PRO A 405 -1.25 -17.23 1.87
CA PRO A 405 -0.35 -16.64 0.88
C PRO A 405 -0.81 -15.24 0.43
N ASP A 406 -0.03 -14.61 -0.44
CA ASP A 406 -0.15 -13.21 -0.87
C ASP A 406 -1.41 -12.94 -1.72
N VAL A 407 -2.26 -12.00 -1.29
CA VAL A 407 -3.44 -11.58 -2.07
C VAL A 407 -2.98 -10.83 -3.31
N SER A 408 -1.84 -10.13 -3.25
CA SER A 408 -1.44 -9.12 -4.24
C SER A 408 -1.00 -9.69 -5.59
N THR A 409 -0.81 -11.00 -5.70
CA THR A 409 -0.54 -11.66 -7.00
C THR A 409 -1.80 -11.81 -7.87
N ILE A 410 -2.98 -11.55 -7.30
CA ILE A 410 -4.27 -11.69 -7.97
C ILE A 410 -4.63 -10.35 -8.62
N ALA A 411 -4.14 -10.14 -9.84
CA ALA A 411 -4.47 -8.97 -10.64
C ALA A 411 -5.97 -8.94 -11.03
N ALA A 412 -6.44 -7.78 -11.50
CA ALA A 412 -7.76 -7.67 -12.09
C ALA A 412 -7.86 -8.54 -13.36
N PRO A 413 -9.07 -9.02 -13.73
CA PRO A 413 -9.29 -9.85 -14.91
C PRO A 413 -8.68 -9.26 -16.18
N HIS A 414 -8.82 -7.94 -16.37
CA HIS A 414 -8.23 -7.17 -17.47
C HIS A 414 -7.38 -6.02 -16.96
N ASP A 415 -6.27 -5.76 -17.64
CA ASP A 415 -5.48 -4.54 -17.44
C ASP A 415 -6.09 -3.40 -18.27
N PRO A 416 -6.60 -2.32 -17.64
CA PRO A 416 -7.12 -1.16 -18.36
C PRO A 416 -6.10 -0.55 -19.33
N ALA A 417 -4.79 -0.70 -19.09
CA ALA A 417 -3.73 -0.17 -19.93
C ALA A 417 -3.50 -0.97 -21.23
N ALA A 418 -3.93 -2.24 -21.28
CA ALA A 418 -3.82 -3.10 -22.45
C ALA A 418 -5.07 -3.05 -23.35
N ALA A 419 -6.12 -2.37 -22.91
CA ALA A 419 -7.41 -2.34 -23.58
C ALA A 419 -7.54 -1.18 -24.60
N PRO A 420 -8.46 -1.30 -25.59
CA PRO A 420 -8.83 -0.19 -26.46
C PRO A 420 -9.19 1.07 -25.66
N SER A 421 -8.78 2.25 -26.13
CA SER A 421 -8.92 3.53 -25.40
C SER A 421 -10.35 3.87 -24.98
N GLN A 422 -11.35 3.39 -25.72
CA GLN A 422 -12.77 3.57 -25.42
C GLN A 422 -13.24 2.75 -24.21
N LEU A 423 -12.57 1.64 -23.89
CA LEU A 423 -12.92 0.75 -22.76
C LEU A 423 -12.17 1.09 -21.47
N ALA A 424 -11.07 1.84 -21.56
CA ALA A 424 -10.19 2.13 -20.42
C ALA A 424 -10.92 2.74 -19.20
N PRO A 425 -11.87 3.69 -19.33
CA PRO A 425 -12.60 4.21 -18.17
C PRO A 425 -13.45 3.15 -17.46
N LEU A 426 -14.22 2.36 -18.22
CA LEU A 426 -15.04 1.26 -17.68
C LEU A 426 -14.17 0.21 -16.98
N LEU A 427 -13.07 -0.19 -17.62
CA LEU A 427 -12.16 -1.19 -17.05
C LEU A 427 -11.43 -0.68 -15.80
N THR A 428 -11.13 0.61 -15.72
CA THR A 428 -10.53 1.21 -14.52
C THR A 428 -11.48 1.13 -13.33
N GLU A 429 -12.76 1.48 -13.53
CA GLU A 429 -13.76 1.33 -12.47
C GLU A 429 -14.03 -0.14 -12.10
N LEU A 430 -14.11 -1.04 -13.08
CA LEU A 430 -14.26 -2.48 -12.84
C LEU A 430 -13.06 -3.05 -12.08
N ALA A 431 -11.84 -2.61 -12.38
CA ALA A 431 -10.63 -3.01 -11.65
C ALA A 431 -10.67 -2.55 -10.18
N SER A 432 -11.19 -1.34 -9.90
CA SER A 432 -11.41 -0.85 -8.54
C SER A 432 -12.43 -1.71 -7.78
N ILE A 433 -13.59 -1.99 -8.39
CA ILE A 433 -14.63 -2.87 -7.82
C ILE A 433 -14.05 -4.26 -7.54
N TRP A 434 -13.28 -4.81 -8.48
CA TRP A 434 -12.61 -6.09 -8.34
C TRP A 434 -11.61 -6.10 -7.18
N GLN A 435 -10.77 -5.07 -7.07
CA GLN A 435 -9.77 -4.97 -6.00
C GLN A 435 -10.43 -4.98 -4.62
N ASP A 436 -11.51 -4.21 -4.44
CA ASP A 436 -12.31 -4.17 -3.22
C ASP A 436 -12.98 -5.53 -2.94
N TYR A 437 -13.63 -6.11 -3.94
CA TYR A 437 -14.27 -7.42 -3.85
C TYR A 437 -13.29 -8.52 -3.43
N ARG A 438 -12.19 -8.66 -4.17
CA ARG A 438 -11.12 -9.63 -3.90
C ARG A 438 -10.56 -9.44 -2.49
N SER A 439 -10.28 -8.20 -2.11
CA SER A 439 -9.77 -7.85 -0.77
C SER A 439 -10.72 -8.32 0.33
N ASN A 440 -12.03 -8.13 0.15
CA ASN A 440 -13.04 -8.58 1.11
C ASN A 440 -13.25 -10.11 1.11
N VAL A 441 -13.25 -10.76 -0.06
CA VAL A 441 -13.34 -12.23 -0.16
C VAL A 441 -12.20 -12.89 0.60
N TRP A 442 -10.99 -12.33 0.48
CA TRP A 442 -9.81 -12.83 1.17
C TRP A 442 -9.87 -12.76 2.70
N ARG A 443 -10.77 -11.94 3.25
CA ARG A 443 -11.02 -11.79 4.69
C ARG A 443 -12.18 -12.65 5.19
N THR A 444 -12.81 -13.45 4.33
CA THR A 444 -13.93 -14.31 4.73
C THR A 444 -13.48 -15.44 5.64
N PRO A 445 -14.35 -15.96 6.53
CA PRO A 445 -13.99 -17.06 7.44
C PRO A 445 -13.48 -18.31 6.72
N LEU A 446 -14.02 -18.62 5.53
CA LEU A 446 -13.57 -19.74 4.71
C LEU A 446 -12.10 -19.56 4.30
N LEU A 447 -11.76 -18.42 3.71
CA LEU A 447 -10.41 -18.16 3.23
C LEU A 447 -9.44 -17.96 4.41
N GLN A 448 -9.89 -17.41 5.53
CA GLN A 448 -9.10 -17.37 6.76
C GLN A 448 -8.69 -18.79 7.20
N ARG A 449 -9.63 -19.76 7.22
CA ARG A 449 -9.31 -21.17 7.55
C ARG A 449 -8.38 -21.83 6.53
N MET A 450 -8.52 -21.50 5.23
CA MET A 450 -7.59 -21.98 4.19
C MET A 450 -6.17 -21.47 4.44
N ARG A 451 -6.04 -20.19 4.79
CA ARG A 451 -4.75 -19.53 5.04
C ARG A 451 -4.07 -20.01 6.31
N THR A 452 -4.82 -20.15 7.40
CA THR A 452 -4.29 -20.64 8.69
C THR A 452 -4.09 -22.15 8.72
N ARG A 453 -4.28 -22.86 7.59
CA ARG A 453 -4.22 -24.33 7.47
C ARG A 453 -5.16 -25.06 8.44
N GLN A 454 -6.28 -24.42 8.77
CA GLN A 454 -7.31 -24.96 9.67
C GLN A 454 -8.53 -25.50 8.91
N LEU A 455 -8.53 -25.42 7.57
CA LEU A 455 -9.60 -25.92 6.73
C LEU A 455 -9.80 -27.43 6.91
N GLN A 456 -11.03 -27.84 7.19
CA GLN A 456 -11.40 -29.26 7.31
C GLN A 456 -12.05 -29.79 6.02
N ILE A 457 -12.03 -31.11 5.82
CA ILE A 457 -12.74 -31.74 4.68
C ILE A 457 -14.23 -31.37 4.71
N THR A 458 -14.85 -31.29 5.89
CA THR A 458 -16.25 -30.88 6.05
C THR A 458 -16.50 -29.45 5.58
N ASP A 459 -15.56 -28.54 5.79
CA ASP A 459 -15.63 -27.15 5.30
C ASP A 459 -15.59 -27.12 3.76
N TYR A 460 -14.68 -27.90 3.17
CA TYR A 460 -14.56 -28.05 1.72
C TYR A 460 -15.82 -28.67 1.10
N LEU A 461 -16.33 -29.76 1.65
CA LEU A 461 -17.57 -30.39 1.19
C LEU A 461 -18.76 -29.45 1.29
N ARG A 462 -18.84 -28.66 2.36
CA ARG A 462 -19.89 -27.65 2.54
C ARG A 462 -19.78 -26.55 1.47
N TRP A 463 -18.57 -26.08 1.20
CA TRP A 463 -18.33 -25.11 0.12
C TRP A 463 -18.80 -25.64 -1.23
N MET A 464 -18.35 -26.83 -1.63
CA MET A 464 -18.75 -27.46 -2.90
C MET A 464 -20.26 -27.68 -2.96
N SER A 465 -20.89 -28.13 -1.87
CA SER A 465 -22.34 -28.36 -1.82
C SER A 465 -23.18 -27.10 -2.09
N HIS A 466 -22.65 -25.91 -1.76
CA HIS A 466 -23.28 -24.63 -2.05
C HIS A 466 -22.98 -24.12 -3.46
N TRP A 467 -21.80 -24.44 -4.01
CA TRP A 467 -21.35 -23.96 -5.33
C TRP A 467 -21.86 -24.81 -6.50
N ILE A 468 -22.03 -26.13 -6.33
CA ILE A 468 -22.59 -27.00 -7.37
C ILE A 468 -23.93 -26.49 -7.93
N PRO A 469 -24.95 -26.20 -7.09
CA PRO A 469 -26.20 -25.62 -7.58
C PRO A 469 -26.08 -24.15 -8.00
N GLN A 470 -24.95 -23.47 -7.79
CA GLN A 470 -24.70 -22.12 -8.33
C GLN A 470 -24.11 -22.22 -9.75
N VAL A 471 -23.07 -23.03 -9.94
CA VAL A 471 -22.40 -23.26 -11.23
C VAL A 471 -23.40 -23.79 -12.26
N ARG A 472 -24.34 -24.65 -11.84
CA ARG A 472 -25.40 -25.17 -12.72
C ARG A 472 -26.24 -24.07 -13.36
N GLU A 473 -26.50 -22.99 -12.62
CA GLU A 473 -27.37 -21.90 -13.07
C GLU A 473 -26.62 -20.94 -14.00
N GLY A 474 -25.28 -20.92 -13.98
CA GLY A 474 -24.40 -20.14 -14.86
C GLY A 474 -24.88 -20.08 -16.32
N SER A 475 -24.86 -21.24 -16.98
CA SER A 475 -25.34 -21.39 -18.35
C SER A 475 -26.82 -21.06 -18.56
N LEU A 476 -27.66 -21.16 -17.54
CA LEU A 476 -29.11 -20.96 -17.66
C LEU A 476 -29.47 -19.48 -17.72
N TRP A 477 -29.00 -18.67 -16.77
CA TRP A 477 -29.25 -17.23 -16.82
C TRP A 477 -28.51 -16.55 -17.98
N MET A 478 -27.35 -17.09 -18.41
CA MET A 478 -26.67 -16.58 -19.62
C MET A 478 -27.51 -16.79 -20.87
N ARG A 479 -28.10 -17.98 -21.05
CA ARG A 479 -29.01 -18.27 -22.18
C ARG A 479 -30.30 -17.46 -22.12
N GLU A 480 -30.85 -17.27 -20.92
CA GLU A 480 -32.02 -16.40 -20.72
C GLU A 480 -31.70 -14.95 -21.13
N GLY A 481 -30.53 -14.44 -20.73
CA GLY A 481 -30.06 -13.12 -21.15
C GLY A 481 -29.81 -13.04 -22.67
N ALA A 482 -29.17 -14.05 -23.26
CA ALA A 482 -28.95 -14.11 -24.70
C ALA A 482 -30.27 -14.12 -25.49
N ALA A 483 -31.29 -14.85 -25.01
CA ALA A 483 -32.61 -14.88 -25.62
C ALA A 483 -33.34 -13.52 -25.58
N SER A 484 -33.06 -12.70 -24.58
CA SER A 484 -33.59 -11.32 -24.47
C SER A 484 -32.89 -10.32 -25.40
N LEU A 485 -31.68 -10.65 -25.88
CA LEU A 485 -30.92 -9.83 -26.84
C LEU A 485 -31.38 -10.11 -28.27
N THR A 486 -32.25 -9.24 -28.80
CA THR A 486 -32.80 -9.34 -30.17
C THR A 486 -32.31 -8.20 -31.07
N GLY A 487 -32.57 -8.32 -32.38
CA GLY A 487 -32.23 -7.26 -33.36
C GLY A 487 -30.72 -7.05 -33.50
N ASP A 488 -30.26 -5.82 -33.35
CA ASP A 488 -28.85 -5.42 -33.52
C ASP A 488 -27.88 -6.13 -32.54
N TYR A 489 -28.41 -6.67 -31.43
CA TYR A 489 -27.64 -7.44 -30.45
C TYR A 489 -27.50 -8.94 -30.79
N ALA A 490 -28.00 -9.43 -31.94
CA ALA A 490 -27.98 -10.85 -32.29
C ALA A 490 -26.57 -11.49 -32.30
N THR A 491 -25.55 -10.72 -32.74
CA THR A 491 -24.16 -11.19 -32.73
C THR A 491 -23.63 -11.31 -31.29
N LEU A 492 -24.01 -10.37 -30.41
CA LEU A 492 -23.65 -10.42 -28.98
C LEU A 492 -24.33 -11.62 -28.31
N ALA A 493 -25.61 -11.85 -28.59
CA ALA A 493 -26.36 -13.01 -28.12
C ALA A 493 -25.67 -14.33 -28.49
N SER A 494 -25.23 -14.45 -29.75
CA SER A 494 -24.52 -15.64 -30.24
C SER A 494 -23.19 -15.90 -29.51
N LEU A 495 -22.47 -14.84 -29.15
CA LEU A 495 -21.22 -14.94 -28.40
C LEU A 495 -21.46 -15.41 -26.95
N ILE A 496 -22.52 -14.89 -26.30
CA ILE A 496 -22.94 -15.33 -24.97
C ILE A 496 -23.44 -16.78 -24.99
N ASP A 497 -24.18 -17.19 -26.01
CA ASP A 497 -24.66 -18.57 -26.17
C ASP A 497 -23.51 -19.58 -26.35
N LEU A 498 -22.44 -19.17 -27.04
CA LEU A 498 -21.22 -19.96 -27.18
C LEU A 498 -20.56 -20.18 -25.81
N HIS A 499 -20.37 -19.11 -25.04
CA HIS A 499 -19.82 -19.16 -23.68
C HIS A 499 -20.67 -20.07 -22.77
N ALA A 500 -22.00 -19.86 -22.76
CA ALA A 500 -22.91 -20.68 -21.97
C ALA A 500 -22.90 -22.17 -22.38
N GLY A 501 -22.62 -22.47 -23.65
CA GLY A 501 -22.50 -23.84 -24.17
C GLY A 501 -21.26 -24.58 -23.67
N GLU A 502 -20.16 -23.87 -23.45
CA GLU A 502 -18.91 -24.44 -22.96
C GLU A 502 -19.00 -24.81 -21.47
N GLU A 503 -19.67 -23.98 -20.66
CA GLU A 503 -19.75 -24.18 -19.20
C GLU A 503 -20.94 -25.03 -18.72
N GLN A 504 -21.88 -25.38 -19.61
CA GLN A 504 -23.15 -26.01 -19.24
C GLN A 504 -23.04 -27.32 -18.45
N ASN A 505 -21.87 -27.97 -18.43
CA ASN A 505 -21.64 -29.22 -17.73
C ASN A 505 -20.65 -29.12 -16.57
N ASP A 506 -20.15 -27.92 -16.25
CA ASP A 506 -19.07 -27.77 -15.25
C ASP A 506 -19.52 -28.15 -13.85
N PHE A 507 -20.80 -27.95 -13.54
CA PHE A 507 -21.39 -28.42 -12.29
C PHE A 507 -21.29 -29.95 -12.11
N LYS A 508 -21.23 -30.73 -13.20
CA LYS A 508 -21.07 -32.20 -13.14
C LYS A 508 -19.64 -32.57 -12.77
N ILE A 509 -18.66 -31.79 -13.25
CA ILE A 509 -17.26 -31.93 -12.86
C ILE A 509 -17.14 -31.63 -11.37
N LEU A 510 -17.71 -30.50 -10.93
CA LEU A 510 -17.69 -30.10 -9.52
C LEU A 510 -18.41 -31.09 -8.59
N HIS A 511 -19.54 -31.67 -9.02
CA HIS A 511 -20.24 -32.70 -8.26
C HIS A 511 -19.44 -34.01 -8.18
N SER A 512 -18.75 -34.39 -9.26
CA SER A 512 -17.84 -35.54 -9.24
C SER A 512 -16.69 -35.33 -8.25
N ASP A 513 -16.10 -34.14 -8.22
CA ASP A 513 -15.04 -33.76 -7.29
C ASP A 513 -15.54 -33.79 -5.83
N TYR A 514 -16.75 -33.28 -5.57
CA TYR A 514 -17.41 -33.35 -4.27
C TYR A 514 -17.58 -34.80 -3.77
N LEU A 515 -18.04 -35.71 -4.62
CA LEU A 515 -18.19 -37.14 -4.25
C LEU A 515 -16.83 -37.77 -3.94
N LYS A 516 -15.79 -37.45 -4.72
CA LYS A 516 -14.42 -37.94 -4.49
C LYS A 516 -13.77 -37.37 -3.23
N ALA A 517 -14.18 -36.17 -2.83
CA ALA A 517 -13.78 -35.56 -1.56
C ALA A 517 -14.49 -36.16 -0.33
N GLY A 518 -15.40 -37.14 -0.52
CA GLY A 518 -16.15 -37.79 0.54
C GLY A 518 -17.58 -37.28 0.74
N GLY A 519 -18.10 -36.49 -0.22
CA GLY A 519 -19.51 -36.07 -0.24
C GLY A 519 -20.45 -37.25 -0.43
N THR A 520 -21.59 -37.25 0.28
CA THR A 520 -22.53 -38.39 0.29
C THR A 520 -23.78 -38.16 -0.56
N GLU A 521 -24.07 -36.91 -0.94
CA GLU A 521 -25.28 -36.58 -1.71
C GLU A 521 -25.06 -36.83 -3.21
N THR A 522 -25.65 -37.90 -3.72
CA THR A 522 -25.57 -38.31 -5.13
C THR A 522 -26.61 -37.63 -6.01
N ASP A 523 -27.72 -37.14 -5.45
CA ASP A 523 -28.73 -36.38 -6.20
C ASP A 523 -28.41 -34.88 -6.12
N ILE A 524 -27.91 -34.34 -7.23
CA ILE A 524 -27.56 -32.93 -7.34
C ILE A 524 -28.71 -31.98 -7.01
N ASN A 525 -29.96 -32.41 -7.20
CA ASN A 525 -31.14 -31.58 -6.93
C ASN A 525 -31.42 -31.40 -5.44
N ARG A 526 -30.75 -32.16 -4.56
CA ARG A 526 -30.82 -32.01 -3.10
C ARG A 526 -29.80 -31.03 -2.54
N LEU A 527 -28.76 -30.71 -3.30
CA LEU A 527 -27.84 -29.64 -2.97
C LEU A 527 -28.56 -28.28 -3.01
N ARG A 528 -28.14 -27.36 -2.14
CA ARG A 528 -28.79 -26.06 -1.96
C ARG A 528 -27.74 -24.97 -1.94
N ARG A 529 -28.04 -23.83 -2.55
CA ARG A 529 -27.22 -22.63 -2.40
C ARG A 529 -27.33 -22.14 -0.96
N ASN A 530 -26.32 -21.39 -0.53
CA ASN A 530 -26.40 -20.64 0.73
C ASN A 530 -27.12 -19.29 0.48
N PRO A 531 -27.41 -18.48 1.51
CA PRO A 531 -28.14 -17.22 1.35
C PRO A 531 -27.56 -16.28 0.28
N GLY A 532 -26.22 -16.17 0.19
CA GLY A 532 -25.57 -15.37 -0.84
C GLY A 532 -25.80 -15.92 -2.26
N GLY A 533 -25.76 -17.24 -2.42
CA GLY A 533 -26.03 -17.90 -3.69
C GLY A 533 -27.50 -17.79 -4.11
N GLU A 534 -28.46 -17.88 -3.18
CA GLU A 534 -29.87 -17.65 -3.49
C GLU A 534 -30.14 -16.20 -3.91
N ALA A 535 -29.53 -15.23 -3.23
CA ALA A 535 -29.62 -13.82 -3.60
C ALA A 535 -29.03 -13.57 -4.99
N LEU A 536 -27.82 -14.08 -5.25
CA LEU A 536 -27.14 -13.97 -6.53
C LEU A 536 -27.98 -14.60 -7.65
N ASN A 537 -28.46 -15.82 -7.46
CA ASN A 537 -29.25 -16.54 -8.45
C ASN A 537 -30.54 -15.77 -8.80
N ALA A 538 -31.29 -15.32 -7.79
CA ALA A 538 -32.51 -14.55 -8.00
C ALA A 538 -32.24 -13.24 -8.76
N TYR A 539 -31.16 -12.54 -8.41
CA TYR A 539 -30.76 -11.30 -9.06
C TYR A 539 -30.39 -11.49 -10.53
N LEU A 540 -29.56 -12.50 -10.83
CA LEU A 540 -29.10 -12.74 -12.21
C LEU A 540 -30.23 -13.17 -13.14
N HIS A 541 -31.10 -14.09 -12.70
CA HIS A 541 -32.28 -14.47 -13.48
C HIS A 541 -33.27 -13.30 -13.65
N SER A 542 -33.48 -12.50 -12.60
CA SER A 542 -34.32 -11.31 -12.71
C SER A 542 -33.77 -10.30 -13.71
N LEU A 543 -32.45 -10.15 -13.81
CA LEU A 543 -31.81 -9.27 -14.78
C LEU A 543 -31.83 -9.87 -16.20
N ALA A 544 -31.61 -11.18 -16.32
CA ALA A 544 -31.66 -11.91 -17.59
C ALA A 544 -33.03 -11.84 -18.26
N ALA A 545 -34.10 -11.84 -17.46
CA ALA A 545 -35.48 -11.71 -17.93
C ALA A 545 -35.87 -10.27 -18.37
N THR A 546 -34.98 -9.29 -18.21
CA THR A 546 -35.26 -7.91 -18.65
C THR A 546 -35.05 -7.74 -20.16
N PRO A 547 -35.71 -6.77 -20.82
CA PRO A 547 -35.50 -6.48 -22.23
C PRO A 547 -34.09 -6.02 -22.59
N ASN A 548 -33.33 -5.48 -21.61
CA ASN A 548 -31.95 -5.04 -21.79
C ASN A 548 -31.06 -5.67 -20.70
N PRO A 549 -30.56 -6.90 -20.93
CA PRO A 549 -29.76 -7.63 -19.95
C PRO A 549 -28.25 -7.28 -20.03
N ILE A 550 -27.84 -6.20 -20.71
CA ILE A 550 -26.42 -5.85 -20.94
C ILE A 550 -25.62 -5.71 -19.63
N GLY A 551 -26.28 -5.33 -18.53
CA GLY A 551 -25.69 -5.33 -17.20
C GLY A 551 -25.05 -6.67 -16.80
N LEU A 552 -25.55 -7.82 -17.30
CA LEU A 552 -24.99 -9.15 -17.02
C LEU A 552 -23.51 -9.29 -17.38
N LEU A 553 -22.98 -8.49 -18.30
CA LEU A 553 -21.55 -8.44 -18.57
C LEU A 553 -20.76 -8.05 -17.29
N GLY A 554 -21.29 -7.16 -16.46
CA GLY A 554 -20.69 -6.84 -15.17
C GLY A 554 -20.69 -8.01 -14.18
N ALA A 555 -21.71 -8.89 -14.24
CA ALA A 555 -21.75 -10.10 -13.43
C ALA A 555 -20.70 -11.12 -13.90
N ILE A 556 -20.61 -11.36 -15.22
CA ILE A 556 -19.62 -12.25 -15.83
C ILE A 556 -18.20 -11.83 -15.42
N TYR A 557 -17.88 -10.52 -15.46
CA TYR A 557 -16.57 -10.02 -15.05
C TYR A 557 -16.15 -10.44 -13.64
N ILE A 558 -17.08 -10.38 -12.67
CA ILE A 558 -16.81 -10.76 -11.28
C ILE A 558 -16.72 -12.29 -11.12
N ILE A 559 -17.61 -13.03 -11.80
CA ILE A 559 -17.69 -14.49 -11.70
C ILE A 559 -16.47 -15.15 -12.35
N GLU A 560 -16.19 -14.82 -13.61
CA GLU A 560 -15.02 -15.31 -14.36
C GLU A 560 -13.72 -14.85 -13.72
N GLY A 561 -13.67 -13.58 -13.27
CA GLY A 561 -12.53 -13.08 -12.52
C GLY A 561 -12.25 -13.92 -11.27
N THR A 562 -13.30 -14.36 -10.56
CA THR A 562 -13.16 -15.21 -9.36
C THR A 562 -12.57 -16.57 -9.74
N GLY A 563 -13.06 -17.19 -10.79
CA GLY A 563 -12.56 -18.46 -11.33
C GLY A 563 -11.12 -18.39 -11.80
N GLN A 564 -10.74 -17.32 -12.51
CA GLN A 564 -9.41 -17.19 -13.12
C GLN A 564 -8.34 -16.67 -12.15
N ARG A 565 -8.69 -15.76 -11.24
CA ARG A 565 -7.68 -15.02 -10.46
C ARG A 565 -7.62 -15.50 -9.01
N ILE A 566 -8.77 -15.70 -8.37
CA ILE A 566 -8.83 -16.09 -6.96
C ILE A 566 -8.57 -17.60 -6.81
N VAL A 567 -9.28 -18.45 -7.57
CA VAL A 567 -9.23 -19.92 -7.40
C VAL A 567 -7.82 -20.51 -7.62
N PRO A 568 -7.05 -20.13 -8.67
CA PRO A 568 -5.69 -20.67 -8.85
C PRO A 568 -4.73 -20.33 -7.71
N SER A 569 -4.95 -19.18 -7.05
CA SER A 569 -4.17 -18.78 -5.87
C SER A 569 -4.55 -19.57 -4.62
N LEU A 570 -5.78 -20.11 -4.56
CA LEU A 570 -6.25 -20.96 -3.46
C LEU A 570 -5.86 -22.44 -3.63
N LEU A 571 -5.75 -22.93 -4.87
CA LEU A 571 -5.53 -24.35 -5.16
C LEU A 571 -4.28 -24.95 -4.47
N PRO A 572 -3.11 -24.28 -4.42
CA PRO A 572 -1.96 -24.76 -3.66
C PRO A 572 -2.24 -24.88 -2.15
N LEU A 573 -3.02 -23.96 -1.56
CA LEU A 573 -3.37 -23.99 -0.14
C LEU A 573 -4.31 -25.15 0.18
N LEU A 574 -5.28 -25.41 -0.70
CA LEU A 574 -6.22 -26.52 -0.58
C LEU A 574 -5.47 -27.85 -0.57
N ARG A 575 -4.56 -28.05 -1.54
CA ARG A 575 -3.72 -29.26 -1.64
C ARG A 575 -2.80 -29.45 -0.43
N GLN A 576 -2.34 -28.38 0.20
CA GLN A 576 -1.53 -28.44 1.42
C GLN A 576 -2.36 -28.71 2.68
N SER A 577 -3.61 -28.26 2.73
CA SER A 577 -4.44 -28.31 3.94
C SER A 577 -5.33 -29.55 4.01
N LEU A 578 -5.70 -30.13 2.87
CA LEU A 578 -6.64 -31.25 2.80
C LEU A 578 -5.96 -32.53 2.26
N PRO A 579 -6.03 -33.67 2.97
CA PRO A 579 -5.50 -34.94 2.50
C PRO A 579 -6.46 -35.61 1.49
N LEU A 580 -6.79 -34.90 0.42
CA LEU A 580 -7.71 -35.36 -0.64
C LEU A 580 -6.94 -35.76 -1.90
N PRO A 581 -7.47 -36.69 -2.71
CA PRO A 581 -6.82 -37.10 -3.95
C PRO A 581 -6.84 -35.94 -4.98
N PRO A 582 -5.87 -35.87 -5.92
CA PRO A 582 -5.78 -34.78 -6.89
C PRO A 582 -7.06 -34.60 -7.73
N ASP A 583 -7.77 -35.68 -8.00
CA ASP A 583 -8.99 -35.70 -8.80
C ASP A 583 -10.24 -35.20 -8.05
N ALA A 584 -10.10 -34.82 -6.78
CA ALA A 584 -11.08 -34.05 -6.02
C ALA A 584 -10.96 -32.53 -6.26
N PHE A 585 -10.00 -32.06 -7.07
CA PHE A 585 -9.80 -30.63 -7.37
C PHE A 585 -9.85 -30.31 -8.86
N ARG A 586 -10.34 -31.23 -9.69
CA ARG A 586 -10.30 -31.14 -11.16
C ARG A 586 -11.04 -29.91 -11.69
N PHE A 587 -12.21 -29.59 -11.16
CA PHE A 587 -12.97 -28.39 -11.50
C PHE A 587 -12.14 -27.13 -11.21
N LEU A 588 -11.58 -27.01 -10.02
CA LEU A 588 -10.80 -25.82 -9.63
C LEU A 588 -9.51 -25.67 -10.46
N GLU A 589 -8.92 -26.78 -10.90
CA GLU A 589 -7.73 -26.79 -11.75
C GLU A 589 -8.05 -26.47 -13.22
N TYR A 590 -9.11 -27.05 -13.79
CA TYR A 590 -9.52 -26.84 -15.18
C TYR A 590 -10.18 -25.48 -15.40
N HIS A 591 -11.10 -25.08 -14.52
CA HIS A 591 -11.85 -23.83 -14.67
C HIS A 591 -10.91 -22.62 -14.63
N GLY A 592 -9.96 -22.60 -13.68
CA GLY A 592 -8.97 -21.53 -13.60
C GLY A 592 -8.04 -21.40 -14.81
N ALA A 593 -7.85 -22.46 -15.61
CA ALA A 593 -7.02 -22.45 -16.82
C ALA A 593 -7.81 -22.11 -18.10
N ASN A 594 -9.12 -22.37 -18.14
CA ASN A 594 -9.96 -22.14 -19.31
C ASN A 594 -10.55 -20.71 -19.34
N ASP A 595 -10.60 -20.01 -18.19
CA ASP A 595 -11.21 -18.68 -18.06
C ASP A 595 -10.41 -17.54 -18.76
N GLU A 596 -9.18 -17.80 -19.24
CA GLU A 596 -8.45 -16.84 -20.10
C GLU A 596 -9.21 -16.54 -21.40
N ASN A 597 -9.68 -17.58 -22.09
CA ASN A 597 -10.44 -17.44 -23.34
C ASN A 597 -11.83 -16.85 -23.09
N HIS A 598 -12.38 -17.04 -21.89
CA HIS A 598 -13.65 -16.43 -21.46
C HIS A 598 -13.54 -14.93 -21.31
N LEU A 599 -12.48 -14.45 -20.65
CA LEU A 599 -12.29 -13.01 -20.44
C LEU A 599 -11.93 -12.27 -21.73
N GLU A 600 -11.21 -12.89 -22.66
CA GLU A 600 -11.00 -12.30 -23.99
C GLU A 600 -12.32 -12.16 -24.77
N ARG A 601 -13.18 -13.19 -24.74
CA ARG A 601 -14.52 -13.12 -25.34
C ARG A 601 -15.42 -12.11 -24.64
N TRP A 602 -15.33 -12.02 -23.33
CA TRP A 602 -16.05 -11.00 -22.56
C TRP A 602 -15.65 -9.59 -22.98
N LEU A 603 -14.36 -9.33 -23.25
CA LEU A 603 -13.90 -8.01 -23.69
C LEU A 603 -14.52 -7.63 -25.04
N LEU A 604 -14.61 -8.59 -25.98
CA LEU A 604 -15.32 -8.42 -27.24
C LEU A 604 -16.82 -8.16 -27.02
N ALA A 605 -17.45 -8.89 -26.10
CA ALA A 605 -18.86 -8.72 -25.76
C ALA A 605 -19.16 -7.31 -25.23
N VAL A 606 -18.30 -6.77 -24.35
CA VAL A 606 -18.41 -5.40 -23.84
C VAL A 606 -18.21 -4.37 -24.94
N GLN A 607 -17.23 -4.57 -25.83
CA GLN A 607 -17.03 -3.68 -26.96
C GLN A 607 -18.28 -3.59 -27.83
N MET A 608 -18.85 -4.74 -28.21
CA MET A 608 -20.08 -4.80 -29.01
C MET A 608 -21.27 -4.15 -28.29
N ALA A 609 -21.40 -4.37 -26.98
CA ALA A 609 -22.47 -3.77 -26.19
C ALA A 609 -22.40 -2.23 -26.16
N LEU A 610 -21.20 -1.67 -26.00
CA LEU A 610 -21.02 -0.21 -25.96
C LEU A 610 -21.15 0.44 -27.34
N GLU A 611 -20.74 -0.24 -28.41
CA GLU A 611 -20.91 0.26 -29.79
C GLU A 611 -22.38 0.35 -30.20
N LEU A 612 -23.23 -0.55 -29.69
CA LEU A 612 -24.67 -0.62 -29.97
C LEU A 612 -25.53 0.21 -28.99
N ASP A 613 -24.93 0.75 -27.93
CA ASP A 613 -25.65 1.50 -26.88
C ASP A 613 -25.96 2.95 -27.32
N SER A 614 -27.08 3.11 -28.00
CA SER A 614 -27.58 4.43 -28.42
C SER A 614 -28.06 5.34 -27.28
N GLU A 615 -28.35 4.78 -26.10
CA GLU A 615 -28.87 5.53 -24.94
C GLU A 615 -27.77 5.94 -23.94
N GLY A 616 -26.56 5.37 -24.06
CA GLY A 616 -25.41 5.68 -23.20
C GLY A 616 -25.55 5.15 -21.76
N THR A 617 -26.36 4.11 -21.55
CA THR A 617 -26.66 3.55 -20.22
C THR A 617 -25.92 2.24 -19.91
N ALA A 618 -25.35 1.57 -20.92
CA ALA A 618 -24.73 0.26 -20.79
C ALA A 618 -23.53 0.26 -19.84
N GLN A 619 -22.66 1.27 -19.90
CA GLN A 619 -21.51 1.38 -19.00
C GLN A 619 -21.95 1.42 -17.52
N GLN A 620 -22.96 2.23 -17.19
CA GLN A 620 -23.48 2.33 -15.84
C GLN A 620 -24.17 1.03 -15.40
N ALA A 621 -24.92 0.39 -16.29
CA ALA A 621 -25.56 -0.89 -16.02
C ALA A 621 -24.55 -2.01 -15.71
N ILE A 622 -23.45 -2.08 -16.47
CA ILE A 622 -22.34 -3.02 -16.26
C ILE A 622 -21.69 -2.77 -14.88
N LEU A 623 -21.35 -1.53 -14.58
CA LEU A 623 -20.71 -1.17 -13.30
C LEU A 623 -21.61 -1.44 -12.09
N GLN A 624 -22.90 -1.10 -12.18
CA GLN A 624 -23.84 -1.36 -11.11
C GLN A 624 -24.05 -2.85 -10.88
N THR A 625 -24.16 -3.63 -11.97
CA THR A 625 -24.32 -5.08 -11.88
C THR A 625 -23.05 -5.74 -11.32
N ALA A 626 -21.86 -5.27 -11.69
CA ALA A 626 -20.60 -5.73 -11.10
C ALA A 626 -20.54 -5.47 -9.59
N ARG A 627 -20.91 -4.26 -9.13
CA ARG A 627 -20.97 -3.92 -7.69
C ARG A 627 -21.94 -4.83 -6.93
N ASN A 628 -23.14 -5.02 -7.47
CA ASN A 628 -24.16 -5.89 -6.85
C ASN A 628 -23.70 -7.35 -6.80
N THR A 629 -23.15 -7.84 -7.92
CA THR A 629 -22.62 -9.20 -8.04
C THR A 629 -21.49 -9.44 -7.05
N ALA A 630 -20.52 -8.52 -6.97
CA ALA A 630 -19.44 -8.57 -5.99
C ALA A 630 -19.94 -8.68 -4.55
N ALA A 631 -20.96 -7.90 -4.17
CA ALA A 631 -21.54 -7.96 -2.83
C ALA A 631 -22.22 -9.32 -2.53
N MET A 632 -23.02 -9.84 -3.47
CA MET A 632 -23.72 -11.12 -3.29
C MET A 632 -22.76 -12.32 -3.35
N TYR A 633 -21.75 -12.27 -4.20
CA TYR A 633 -20.72 -13.32 -4.28
C TYR A 633 -19.82 -13.31 -3.04
N LEU A 634 -19.48 -12.14 -2.50
CA LEU A 634 -18.83 -12.01 -1.20
C LEU A 634 -19.68 -12.63 -0.08
N MET A 635 -20.99 -12.32 -0.06
CA MET A 635 -21.93 -12.92 0.88
C MET A 635 -21.96 -14.46 0.72
N GLN A 636 -21.87 -14.98 -0.50
CA GLN A 636 -21.76 -16.40 -0.76
C GLN A 636 -20.54 -17.01 -0.05
N PHE A 637 -19.37 -16.36 -0.12
CA PHE A 637 -18.16 -16.80 0.60
C PHE A 637 -18.31 -16.71 2.14
N GLN A 638 -18.93 -15.64 2.65
CA GLN A 638 -19.16 -15.43 4.09
C GLN A 638 -20.03 -16.54 4.70
N HIS A 639 -21.04 -17.00 3.96
CA HIS A 639 -22.00 -18.01 4.42
C HIS A 639 -21.59 -19.46 4.12
N VAL A 640 -20.33 -19.71 3.73
CA VAL A 640 -19.87 -21.09 3.55
C VAL A 640 -19.79 -21.80 4.90
N LEU A 641 -19.27 -21.15 5.94
CA LEU A 641 -19.02 -21.80 7.23
C LEU A 641 -20.15 -21.64 8.26
N THR A 642 -21.17 -20.82 7.99
CA THR A 642 -22.30 -20.65 8.91
C THR A 642 -23.08 -21.97 9.04
N GLU A 643 -23.22 -22.45 10.28
CA GLU A 643 -24.08 -23.60 10.59
C GLU A 643 -25.55 -23.23 10.36
N ARG A 644 -26.35 -24.21 9.91
CA ARG A 644 -27.80 -24.10 9.83
C ARG A 644 -28.45 -24.57 11.11
#